data_AF-A0A2T7PCT7-F1
#
_entry.id   AF-A0A2T7PCT7-F1
#
_cell.length_a   1.000
_cell.length_b   1.000
_cell.length_c   1.000
_cell.angle_alpha   90.00
_cell.angle_beta   90.00
_cell.angle_gamma   90.00
#
_symmetry.space_group_name_H-M   'P 1'
#
loop_
_entity.id
_entity.type
_entity.pdbx_description
1 polymer ?
#
loop_
_entity_poly.entity_id
_entity_poly.type
_entity_poly.pdbx_seq_one_letter_code
_entity_poly.pdbx_strand_id
1 'polypeptide(L)'
;MSLSPEARKEKAALYNMQTALTVILIVEVIIEMILHDLYFEAGGLSGYRVLATLILIIAYVFSLCLLRLEKNNILEQLPDRCKSVPLFLFWSVGLIQGSLALASWWSPQWWWQLSKTSQWVQFGLWLLRFIVFLMLLVLGIISTARYQRRRSTAFGQQFNILTNVMENGEANHQENQTVVKNGTRRTENTGDRGRGVLRDGKIDNTDTKSTWANIGHKIKLMIPLVWPKGSLFLQTIVVICLGLLVCGRIVNLYVPLYNRDIVNSLTGSGTLTYRWDIILIYCSLLFLRGAGGQGGGVLGQMQSQIWLAVTQYCSRRMEVEVFTHLHRLSLRWHLSRKTGAVLRIVDRGTSSMNSLLTLTLFSILPTVADVIIAIVYFVTAFSYLFGLIVLFCATLFVVLTFNMMEYRTKFRREMNRLDNETNARAVDSLLNFETVKYYGATKFEINKYQENIVAYQKAEWTSQVMVTVWQACQNVVTTSGYIAGFMLCAWAVVSGVGTLHLTVGDYVLFGSYLSQLFGPLSTLGAYYSRPILKNISFTVQPGQTLALVGHTGSGKSTIVRLVFRFYDVTSGEIKIDDQNVAQVTQESLRSNIGVVPQDTVLFNRDIRYNISYGKTSATESEIWDSARGAEMHERIITFPDNFNADIISICFLSRHEELLAQNGRYASMWQQQLTKSDSTDLIDLSS
;
A
#
# COMPACT_ATOMS: atom_id res chain seq x y z
N MET A 1 -14.95 28.48 -5.48
CA MET A 1 -13.87 28.50 -4.46
C MET A 1 -13.12 29.84 -4.58
N SER A 2 -13.64 30.91 -3.99
CA SER A 2 -13.02 32.25 -4.10
C SER A 2 -11.95 32.41 -3.01
N LEU A 3 -10.68 32.52 -3.41
CA LEU A 3 -9.56 32.83 -2.52
C LEU A 3 -9.84 34.10 -1.68
N SER A 4 -9.41 34.10 -0.42
CA SER A 4 -9.49 35.27 0.46
C SER A 4 -8.82 36.50 -0.19
N PRO A 5 -9.25 37.73 0.12
CA PRO A 5 -8.69 38.96 -0.46
C PRO A 5 -7.17 39.06 -0.28
N GLU A 6 -6.66 38.62 0.87
CA GLU A 6 -5.22 38.58 1.18
C GLU A 6 -4.47 37.56 0.32
N ALA A 7 -5.05 36.37 0.11
CA ALA A 7 -4.45 35.36 -0.75
C ALA A 7 -4.42 35.79 -2.23
N ARG A 8 -5.38 36.59 -2.68
CA ARG A 8 -5.37 37.20 -4.02
C ARG A 8 -4.26 38.25 -4.16
N LYS A 9 -4.06 39.11 -3.14
CA LYS A 9 -2.97 40.10 -3.13
C LYS A 9 -1.59 39.42 -3.16
N GLU A 10 -1.40 38.37 -2.37
CA GLU A 10 -0.12 37.65 -2.32
C GLU A 10 0.16 36.86 -3.61
N LYS A 11 -0.85 36.19 -4.20
CA LYS A 11 -0.73 35.53 -5.53
C LYS A 11 -0.39 36.55 -6.61
N ALA A 12 -1.01 37.73 -6.58
CA ALA A 12 -0.71 38.81 -7.50
C ALA A 12 0.72 39.36 -7.31
N ALA A 13 1.20 39.47 -6.07
CA ALA A 13 2.56 39.93 -5.78
C ALA A 13 3.64 38.96 -6.32
N LEU A 14 3.49 37.66 -6.08
CA LEU A 14 4.40 36.63 -6.60
C LEU A 14 4.42 36.61 -8.14
N TYR A 15 3.24 36.72 -8.75
CA TYR A 15 3.10 36.76 -10.20
C TYR A 15 3.72 38.02 -10.82
N ASN A 16 3.51 39.18 -10.20
CA ASN A 16 4.11 40.43 -10.66
C ASN A 16 5.65 40.37 -10.57
N MET A 17 6.19 39.73 -9.53
CA MET A 17 7.62 39.49 -9.39
C MET A 17 8.17 38.56 -10.49
N GLN A 18 7.47 37.46 -10.80
CA GLN A 18 7.84 36.56 -11.91
C GLN A 18 7.80 37.25 -13.27
N THR A 19 6.78 38.10 -13.49
CA THR A 19 6.66 38.89 -14.73
C THR A 19 7.81 39.89 -14.85
N ALA A 20 8.14 40.60 -13.77
CA ALA A 20 9.27 41.54 -13.76
C ALA A 20 10.60 40.86 -14.08
N LEU A 21 10.87 39.71 -13.45
CA LEU A 21 12.08 38.92 -13.70
C LEU A 21 12.15 38.39 -15.15
N THR A 22 11.02 37.97 -15.73
CA THR A 22 10.97 37.53 -17.14
C THR A 22 11.21 38.70 -18.11
N VAL A 23 10.73 39.90 -17.79
CA VAL A 23 11.01 41.11 -18.57
C VAL A 23 12.50 41.49 -18.50
N ILE A 24 13.13 41.34 -17.34
CA ILE A 24 14.57 41.54 -17.18
C ILE A 24 15.38 40.62 -18.11
N LEU A 25 14.97 39.35 -18.28
CA LEU A 25 15.61 38.43 -19.25
C LEU A 25 15.49 38.90 -20.71
N ILE A 26 14.34 39.45 -21.10
CA ILE A 26 14.14 39.98 -22.47
C ILE A 26 15.05 41.18 -22.70
N VAL A 27 15.12 42.10 -21.74
CA VAL A 27 15.97 43.29 -21.81
C VAL A 27 17.45 42.91 -21.84
N GLU A 28 17.86 41.96 -21.02
CA GLU A 28 19.24 41.48 -20.95
C GLU A 28 19.73 40.89 -22.29
N VAL A 29 18.90 40.09 -22.96
CA VAL A 29 19.21 39.55 -24.31
C VAL A 29 19.37 40.65 -25.37
N ILE A 30 18.56 41.72 -25.28
CA ILE A 30 18.66 42.86 -26.21
C ILE A 30 19.94 43.67 -25.92
N ILE A 31 20.26 43.89 -24.63
CA ILE A 31 21.48 44.58 -24.21
C ILE A 31 22.72 43.79 -24.65
N GLU A 32 22.72 42.46 -24.51
CA GLU A 32 23.81 41.60 -24.97
C GLU A 32 24.05 41.77 -26.49
N MET A 33 22.98 41.80 -27.29
CA MET A 33 23.07 42.01 -28.73
C MET A 33 23.68 43.37 -29.10
N ILE A 34 23.23 44.44 -28.44
CA ILE A 34 23.69 45.82 -28.71
C ILE A 34 25.15 46.00 -28.26
N LEU A 35 25.51 45.50 -27.08
CA LEU A 35 26.88 45.58 -26.58
C LEU A 35 27.83 44.81 -27.49
N HIS A 36 27.42 43.65 -27.99
CA HIS A 36 28.22 42.84 -28.90
C HIS A 36 28.51 43.56 -30.23
N ASP A 37 27.54 44.28 -30.79
CA ASP A 37 27.69 45.08 -32.01
C ASP A 37 28.61 46.30 -31.81
N LEU A 38 28.45 47.01 -30.69
CA LEU A 38 29.17 48.26 -30.43
C LEU A 38 30.61 48.08 -29.94
N TYR A 39 30.90 47.00 -29.19
CA TYR A 39 32.18 46.87 -28.46
C TYR A 39 33.06 45.67 -28.85
N PHE A 40 32.54 44.63 -29.52
CA PHE A 40 33.24 43.34 -29.62
C PHE A 40 33.73 42.96 -31.03
N GLU A 41 33.00 43.28 -32.12
CA GLU A 41 33.39 42.93 -33.50
C GLU A 41 33.21 44.13 -34.45
N ALA A 42 34.30 44.74 -34.91
CA ALA A 42 34.29 45.75 -35.99
C ALA A 42 34.03 45.12 -37.40
N GLY A 43 33.44 43.92 -37.46
CA GLY A 43 33.33 43.07 -38.66
C GLY A 43 31.92 42.58 -39.00
N GLY A 44 30.88 43.15 -38.39
CA GLY A 44 29.47 42.86 -38.69
C GLY A 44 28.88 41.66 -37.95
N LEU A 45 27.58 41.73 -37.61
CA LEU A 45 26.88 40.66 -36.89
C LEU A 45 26.90 39.34 -37.68
N SER A 46 27.38 38.28 -37.03
CA SER A 46 27.19 36.93 -37.52
C SER A 46 25.71 36.53 -37.49
N GLY A 47 25.17 36.13 -38.64
CA GLY A 47 23.73 35.87 -38.80
C GLY A 47 23.15 34.81 -37.84
N TYR A 48 23.97 33.87 -37.36
CA TYR A 48 23.53 32.87 -36.37
C TYR A 48 23.25 33.48 -34.99
N ARG A 49 23.96 34.55 -34.58
CA ARG A 49 23.74 35.22 -33.29
C ARG A 49 22.43 36.00 -33.31
N VAL A 50 22.14 36.71 -34.39
CA VAL A 50 20.85 37.40 -34.58
C VAL A 50 19.69 36.41 -34.49
N LEU A 51 19.81 35.27 -35.18
CA LEU A 51 18.80 34.21 -35.15
C LEU A 51 18.61 33.65 -33.73
N ALA A 52 19.69 33.38 -32.99
CA ALA A 52 19.63 32.89 -31.62
C ALA A 52 18.96 33.89 -30.65
N THR A 53 19.31 35.17 -30.73
CA THR A 53 18.70 36.26 -29.96
C THR A 53 17.20 36.37 -30.26
N LEU A 54 16.80 36.28 -31.52
CA LEU A 54 15.41 36.35 -31.95
C LEU A 54 14.59 35.16 -31.42
N ILE A 55 15.16 33.94 -31.48
CA ILE A 55 14.54 32.73 -30.91
C ILE A 55 14.39 32.86 -29.38
N LEU A 56 15.39 33.37 -28.67
CA LEU A 56 15.34 33.56 -27.21
C LEU A 56 14.29 34.60 -26.80
N ILE A 57 14.18 35.71 -27.55
CA ILE A 57 13.13 36.72 -27.33
C ILE A 57 11.74 36.09 -27.52
N ILE A 58 11.54 35.32 -28.60
CA ILE A 58 10.27 34.61 -28.83
C ILE A 58 9.97 33.65 -27.67
N ALA A 59 10.97 32.90 -27.20
CA ALA A 59 10.81 31.95 -26.10
C ALA A 59 10.43 32.65 -24.77
N TYR A 60 11.05 33.79 -24.44
CA TYR A 60 10.72 34.55 -23.23
C TYR A 60 9.38 35.27 -23.33
N VAL A 61 9.01 35.76 -24.51
CA VAL A 61 7.66 36.30 -24.77
C VAL A 61 6.61 35.21 -24.62
N PHE A 62 6.88 33.99 -25.10
CA PHE A 62 6.01 32.84 -24.90
C PHE A 62 5.88 32.46 -23.41
N SER A 63 6.98 32.47 -22.66
CA SER A 63 6.97 32.30 -21.19
C SER A 63 6.11 33.36 -20.49
N LEU A 64 6.15 34.61 -20.95
CA LEU A 64 5.35 35.70 -20.42
C LEU A 64 3.86 35.55 -20.79
N CYS A 65 3.56 35.01 -21.97
CA CYS A 65 2.21 34.64 -22.37
C CYS A 65 1.65 33.50 -21.53
N LEU A 66 2.46 32.46 -21.26
CA LEU A 66 2.08 31.35 -20.38
C LEU A 66 1.80 31.81 -18.95
N LEU A 67 2.64 32.67 -18.39
CA LEU A 67 2.39 33.34 -17.13
C LEU A 67 1.03 34.08 -17.17
N ARG A 68 0.75 34.87 -18.23
CA ARG A 68 -0.52 35.61 -18.33
C ARG A 68 -1.75 34.70 -18.40
N LEU A 69 -1.64 33.57 -19.10
CA LEU A 69 -2.67 32.55 -19.16
C LEU A 69 -2.92 31.90 -17.79
N GLU A 70 -1.86 31.67 -17.01
CA GLU A 70 -1.94 31.15 -15.64
C GLU A 70 -2.56 32.16 -14.67
N LYS A 71 -2.29 33.47 -14.84
CA LYS A 71 -2.91 34.55 -14.05
C LYS A 71 -4.40 34.67 -14.29
N ASN A 72 -4.84 34.56 -15.55
CA ASN A 72 -6.22 34.76 -15.95
C ASN A 72 -7.10 33.51 -15.73
N ASN A 73 -6.59 32.47 -15.07
CA ASN A 73 -7.32 31.24 -14.74
C ASN A 73 -7.99 30.51 -15.92
N ILE A 74 -7.64 30.83 -17.19
CA ILE A 74 -8.21 30.17 -18.39
C ILE A 74 -7.90 28.66 -18.39
N LEU A 75 -6.83 28.25 -17.70
CA LEU A 75 -6.42 26.85 -17.49
C LEU A 75 -7.22 26.13 -16.39
N GLU A 76 -8.37 26.65 -15.93
CA GLU A 76 -9.22 26.04 -14.90
C GLU A 76 -9.76 24.65 -15.28
N GLN A 77 -9.78 24.31 -16.58
CA GLN A 77 -10.24 23.00 -17.07
C GLN A 77 -9.18 21.88 -16.97
N LEU A 78 -7.91 22.19 -16.72
CA LEU A 78 -6.85 21.19 -16.61
C LEU A 78 -6.66 20.69 -15.17
N PRO A 79 -6.32 19.39 -14.97
CA PRO A 79 -5.99 18.85 -13.66
C PRO A 79 -4.91 19.69 -12.95
N ASP A 80 -5.16 20.06 -11.69
CA ASP A 80 -4.37 21.05 -10.92
C ASP A 80 -2.86 20.77 -10.81
N ARG A 81 -2.39 19.55 -11.09
CA ARG A 81 -0.97 19.18 -11.04
C ARG A 81 -0.15 19.65 -12.26
N CYS A 82 -0.80 20.02 -13.36
CA CYS A 82 -0.12 20.33 -14.63
C CYS A 82 0.01 21.82 -14.92
N LYS A 83 -0.57 22.70 -14.10
CA LYS A 83 -0.74 24.13 -14.42
C LYS A 83 0.58 24.90 -14.54
N SER A 84 1.55 24.65 -13.67
CA SER A 84 2.84 25.38 -13.63
C SER A 84 4.03 24.55 -14.14
N VAL A 85 3.79 23.30 -14.56
CA VAL A 85 4.86 22.36 -15.00
C VAL A 85 5.58 22.84 -16.27
N PRO A 86 4.90 23.33 -17.34
CA PRO A 86 5.59 23.79 -18.54
C PRO A 86 6.54 24.96 -18.26
N LEU A 87 6.11 25.89 -17.40
CA LEU A 87 6.87 27.07 -17.03
C LEU A 87 8.08 26.71 -16.14
N PHE A 88 7.88 25.80 -15.18
CA PHE A 88 8.96 25.28 -14.35
C PHE A 88 10.01 24.52 -15.17
N LEU A 89 9.58 23.69 -16.13
CA LEU A 89 10.48 23.01 -17.06
C LEU A 89 11.25 24.00 -17.93
N PHE A 90 10.57 25.03 -18.45
CA PHE A 90 11.20 26.08 -19.25
C PHE A 90 12.33 26.79 -18.49
N TRP A 91 12.08 27.24 -17.26
CA TRP A 91 13.11 27.88 -16.44
C TRP A 91 14.22 26.93 -16.02
N SER A 92 13.90 25.65 -15.77
CA SER A 92 14.89 24.62 -15.47
C SER A 92 15.84 24.39 -16.64
N VAL A 93 15.31 24.32 -17.87
CA VAL A 93 16.13 24.21 -19.09
C VAL A 93 17.01 25.45 -19.28
N GLY A 94 16.47 26.64 -19.07
CA GLY A 94 17.25 27.89 -19.11
C GLY A 94 18.40 27.92 -18.10
N LEU A 95 18.17 27.43 -16.87
CA LEU A 95 19.21 27.31 -15.84
C LEU A 95 20.27 26.25 -16.19
N ILE A 96 19.88 25.13 -16.81
CA ILE A 96 20.81 24.09 -17.28
C ILE A 96 21.69 24.65 -18.40
N GLN A 97 21.10 25.35 -19.37
CA GLN A 97 21.85 26.06 -20.42
C GLN A 97 22.82 27.08 -19.81
N GLY A 98 22.36 27.86 -18.84
CA GLY A 98 23.19 28.79 -18.09
C GLY A 98 24.30 28.12 -17.29
N SER A 99 24.13 26.85 -16.87
CA SER A 99 25.15 26.09 -16.15
C SER A 99 26.23 25.48 -17.05
N LEU A 100 25.93 25.17 -18.32
CA LEU A 100 26.88 24.59 -19.27
C LEU A 100 28.12 25.46 -19.48
N ALA A 101 27.93 26.77 -19.39
CA ALA A 101 28.96 27.78 -19.25
C ALA A 101 30.06 27.48 -18.21
N LEU A 102 29.67 26.95 -17.05
CA LEU A 102 30.62 26.58 -16.00
C LEU A 102 31.50 25.40 -16.40
N ALA A 103 31.04 24.54 -17.32
CA ALA A 103 31.83 23.40 -17.79
C ALA A 103 33.04 23.83 -18.64
N SER A 104 32.97 25.00 -19.30
CA SER A 104 34.07 25.60 -20.05
C SER A 104 35.05 26.42 -19.20
N TRP A 105 35.09 26.22 -17.88
CA TRP A 105 35.93 26.96 -16.93
C TRP A 105 37.41 27.07 -17.35
N TRP A 106 37.95 26.01 -17.95
CA TRP A 106 39.36 25.91 -18.35
C TRP A 106 39.63 26.28 -19.82
N SER A 107 38.61 26.64 -20.60
CA SER A 107 38.81 26.99 -22.01
C SER A 107 39.38 28.40 -22.17
N PRO A 108 40.54 28.59 -22.84
CA PRO A 108 41.11 29.91 -23.10
C PRO A 108 40.29 30.76 -24.08
N GLN A 109 39.30 30.17 -24.74
CA GLN A 109 38.39 30.84 -25.68
C GLN A 109 37.19 31.51 -25.00
N TRP A 110 37.11 31.43 -23.68
CA TRP A 110 35.93 31.80 -22.90
C TRP A 110 36.24 32.87 -21.87
N TRP A 111 35.23 33.57 -21.35
CA TRP A 111 35.38 34.80 -20.57
C TRP A 111 36.02 34.64 -19.18
N TRP A 112 36.35 33.42 -18.73
CA TRP A 112 36.88 33.14 -17.39
C TRP A 112 38.27 33.71 -17.10
N GLN A 113 39.08 33.99 -18.13
CA GLN A 113 40.41 34.59 -17.92
C GLN A 113 40.35 36.08 -17.53
N LEU A 114 39.18 36.74 -17.66
CA LEU A 114 38.87 38.10 -17.20
C LEU A 114 39.95 39.16 -17.55
N SER A 115 40.65 38.97 -18.66
CA SER A 115 41.81 39.77 -19.06
C SER A 115 41.42 41.02 -19.87
N LYS A 116 40.27 40.98 -20.56
CA LYS A 116 39.73 42.07 -21.36
C LYS A 116 38.44 42.60 -20.76
N THR A 117 38.20 43.91 -20.85
CA THR A 117 36.94 44.56 -20.42
C THR A 117 35.70 43.91 -21.05
N SER A 118 35.86 43.41 -22.27
CA SER A 118 34.84 42.67 -23.01
C SER A 118 34.39 41.38 -22.29
N GLN A 119 35.33 40.64 -21.68
CA GLN A 119 35.05 39.40 -20.93
C GLN A 119 34.33 39.67 -19.62
N TRP A 120 34.65 40.78 -18.94
CA TRP A 120 33.96 41.21 -17.71
C TRP A 120 32.48 41.51 -17.95
N VAL A 121 32.16 42.16 -19.07
CA VAL A 121 30.78 42.48 -19.45
C VAL A 121 29.98 41.20 -19.76
N GLN A 122 30.56 40.27 -20.52
CA GLN A 122 29.90 38.98 -20.83
C GLN A 122 29.68 38.13 -19.58
N PHE A 123 30.66 38.09 -18.67
CA PHE A 123 30.50 37.41 -17.39
C PHE A 123 29.39 38.03 -16.52
N GLY A 124 29.31 39.37 -16.47
CA GLY A 124 28.26 40.07 -15.73
C GLY A 124 26.84 39.81 -16.27
N LEU A 125 26.67 39.81 -17.59
CA LEU A 125 25.40 39.49 -18.25
C LEU A 125 25.00 38.03 -18.02
N TRP A 126 25.94 37.10 -18.16
CA TRP A 126 25.73 35.69 -17.85
C TRP A 126 25.33 35.48 -16.38
N LEU A 127 26.02 36.11 -15.43
CA LEU A 127 25.74 36.01 -14.01
C LEU A 127 24.35 36.55 -13.67
N LEU A 128 23.98 37.69 -14.26
CA LEU A 128 22.65 38.27 -14.13
C LEU A 128 21.58 37.30 -14.65
N ARG A 129 21.75 36.76 -15.87
CA ARG A 129 20.85 35.77 -16.47
C ARG A 129 20.71 34.53 -15.58
N PHE A 130 21.82 34.01 -15.05
CA PHE A 130 21.85 32.84 -14.19
C PHE A 130 21.08 33.07 -12.88
N ILE A 131 21.32 34.21 -12.20
CA ILE A 131 20.61 34.57 -10.97
C ILE A 131 19.12 34.76 -11.21
N VAL A 132 18.73 35.38 -12.33
CA VAL A 132 17.32 35.60 -12.67
C VAL A 132 16.60 34.27 -12.93
N PHE A 133 17.21 33.32 -13.66
CA PHE A 133 16.64 31.97 -13.81
C PHE A 133 16.52 31.22 -12.49
N LEU A 134 17.52 31.33 -11.60
CA LEU A 134 17.48 30.74 -10.26
C LEU A 134 16.32 31.32 -9.43
N MET A 135 16.15 32.65 -9.44
CA MET A 135 15.05 33.32 -8.73
C MET A 135 13.68 32.92 -9.28
N LEU A 136 13.52 32.85 -10.61
CA LEU A 136 12.29 32.39 -11.25
C LEU A 136 11.92 30.97 -10.83
N LEU A 137 12.92 30.07 -10.79
CA LEU A 137 12.72 28.68 -10.36
C LEU A 137 12.29 28.58 -8.89
N VAL A 138 12.95 29.31 -7.99
CA VAL A 138 12.60 29.36 -6.56
C VAL A 138 11.18 29.91 -6.36
N LEU A 139 10.82 31.00 -7.04
CA LEU A 139 9.46 31.56 -6.99
C LEU A 139 8.42 30.59 -7.57
N GLY A 140 8.76 29.85 -8.63
CA GLY A 140 7.94 28.78 -9.19
C GLY A 140 7.61 27.69 -8.15
N ILE A 141 8.61 27.21 -7.42
CA ILE A 141 8.42 26.21 -6.34
C ILE A 141 7.56 26.77 -5.21
N ILE A 142 7.86 27.98 -4.74
CA ILE A 142 7.13 28.63 -3.64
C ILE A 142 5.65 28.82 -4.00
N SER A 143 5.37 29.26 -5.24
CA SER A 143 4.00 29.47 -5.71
C SER A 143 3.19 28.16 -5.70
N THR A 144 3.80 27.05 -6.14
CA THR A 144 3.18 25.72 -6.17
C THR A 144 2.97 25.16 -4.76
N ALA A 145 3.97 25.27 -3.88
CA ALA A 145 3.92 24.76 -2.51
C ALA A 145 2.87 25.50 -1.65
N ARG A 146 2.79 26.83 -1.77
CA ARG A 146 1.79 27.64 -1.03
C ARG A 146 0.37 27.36 -1.51
N TYR A 147 0.18 27.13 -2.81
CA TYR A 147 -1.12 26.74 -3.38
C TYR A 147 -1.61 25.40 -2.81
N GLN A 148 -0.73 24.39 -2.75
CA GLN A 148 -1.08 23.07 -2.19
C GLN A 148 -1.38 23.13 -0.69
N ARG A 149 -0.57 23.85 0.10
CA ARG A 149 -0.75 23.95 1.56
C ARG A 149 -2.07 24.61 1.94
N ARG A 150 -2.49 25.66 1.22
CA ARG A 150 -3.76 26.37 1.47
C ARG A 150 -5.00 25.58 1.07
N ARG A 151 -4.91 24.72 0.05
CA ARG A 151 -6.01 23.80 -0.27
C ARG A 151 -6.13 22.68 0.76
N SER A 152 -5.03 22.18 1.32
CA SER A 152 -5.09 21.17 2.40
C SER A 152 -5.80 21.72 3.64
N THR A 153 -5.56 22.98 4.01
CA THR A 153 -6.27 23.64 5.12
C THR A 153 -7.71 24.00 4.76
N ALA A 154 -7.99 24.46 3.54
CA ALA A 154 -9.36 24.71 3.09
C ALA A 154 -10.19 23.42 3.00
N PHE A 155 -9.62 22.31 2.51
CA PHE A 155 -10.25 21.00 2.48
C PHE A 155 -10.41 20.42 3.88
N GLY A 156 -9.44 20.65 4.79
CA GLY A 156 -9.58 20.30 6.21
C GLY A 156 -10.71 21.07 6.91
N GLN A 157 -10.88 22.36 6.62
CA GLN A 157 -12.03 23.14 7.10
C GLN A 157 -13.34 22.68 6.47
N GLN A 158 -13.36 22.38 5.17
CA GLN A 158 -14.56 21.90 4.48
C GLN A 158 -14.94 20.49 4.93
N PHE A 159 -13.96 19.63 5.22
CA PHE A 159 -14.17 18.31 5.83
C PHE A 159 -14.70 18.44 7.25
N ASN A 160 -14.17 19.35 8.07
CA ASN A 160 -14.73 19.64 9.39
C ASN A 160 -16.17 20.21 9.33
N ILE A 161 -16.47 21.06 8.34
CA ILE A 161 -17.83 21.56 8.12
C ILE A 161 -18.72 20.41 7.61
N LEU A 162 -18.24 19.54 6.73
CA LEU A 162 -18.98 18.36 6.25
C LEU A 162 -19.20 17.31 7.33
N THR A 163 -18.23 17.08 8.22
CA THR A 163 -18.42 16.20 9.39
C THR A 163 -19.40 16.82 10.36
N ASN A 164 -19.32 18.13 10.61
CA ASN A 164 -20.31 18.82 11.46
C ASN A 164 -21.71 18.88 10.81
N VAL A 165 -21.80 18.96 9.48
CA VAL A 165 -23.08 18.91 8.74
C VAL A 165 -23.60 17.48 8.60
N MET A 166 -22.74 16.46 8.56
CA MET A 166 -23.14 15.05 8.61
C MET A 166 -23.55 14.62 10.02
N GLU A 167 -22.87 15.11 11.08
CA GLU A 167 -23.32 14.92 12.48
C GLU A 167 -24.68 15.58 12.72
N ASN A 168 -24.89 16.80 12.22
CA ASN A 168 -26.18 17.48 12.31
C ASN A 168 -27.23 16.95 11.30
N GLY A 169 -26.79 16.31 10.21
CA GLY A 169 -27.62 15.73 9.17
C GLY A 169 -28.13 14.33 9.54
N GLU A 170 -27.32 13.51 10.23
CA GLU A 170 -27.74 12.24 10.82
C GLU A 170 -28.71 12.45 11.99
N ALA A 171 -28.53 13.54 12.76
CA ALA A 171 -29.50 13.96 13.78
C ALA A 171 -30.88 14.32 13.18
N ASN A 172 -30.92 15.01 12.03
CA ASN A 172 -32.17 15.41 11.37
C ASN A 172 -32.78 14.32 10.46
N HIS A 173 -32.00 13.34 9.97
CA HIS A 173 -32.52 12.24 9.14
C HIS A 173 -33.18 11.14 9.98
N GLN A 174 -32.83 10.98 11.25
CA GLN A 174 -33.54 10.08 12.16
C GLN A 174 -34.91 10.62 12.61
N GLU A 175 -35.14 11.93 12.52
CA GLU A 175 -36.39 12.56 12.97
C GLU A 175 -37.49 12.57 11.87
N ASN A 176 -37.13 12.49 10.58
CA ASN A 176 -38.09 12.67 9.47
C ASN A 176 -38.50 11.40 8.70
N GLN A 177 -37.95 10.21 8.99
CA GLN A 177 -38.33 8.96 8.30
C GLN A 177 -39.41 8.12 9.00
N THR A 178 -39.91 8.54 10.16
CA THR A 178 -40.96 7.82 10.90
C THR A 178 -42.38 8.27 10.57
N VAL A 179 -42.56 9.25 9.68
CA VAL A 179 -43.87 9.83 9.38
C VAL A 179 -44.14 9.73 7.87
N VAL A 180 -45.18 8.96 7.52
CA VAL A 180 -45.93 8.97 6.23
C VAL A 180 -45.52 7.91 5.18
N LYS A 181 -46.30 6.80 5.23
CA LYS A 181 -47.02 6.14 4.12
C LYS A 181 -46.23 5.28 3.13
N ASN A 182 -46.78 4.22 2.54
CA ASN A 182 -48.02 3.46 2.70
C ASN A 182 -47.92 2.25 1.76
N GLY A 183 -48.49 1.11 2.15
CA GLY A 183 -49.50 0.42 1.32
C GLY A 183 -49.08 -0.51 0.17
N THR A 184 -49.66 -1.71 0.24
CA THR A 184 -50.08 -2.64 -0.85
C THR A 184 -48.99 -3.47 -1.55
N ARG A 185 -48.90 -4.76 -1.18
CA ARG A 185 -49.54 -5.96 -1.81
C ARG A 185 -49.03 -6.26 -3.23
N ARG A 186 -48.38 -7.41 -3.41
CA ARG A 186 -49.06 -8.63 -3.92
C ARG A 186 -48.16 -9.88 -3.87
N THR A 187 -48.84 -10.94 -3.50
CA THR A 187 -48.53 -12.37 -3.49
C THR A 187 -48.29 -12.94 -4.89
N GLU A 188 -47.41 -13.94 -5.00
CA GLU A 188 -47.69 -15.08 -5.87
C GLU A 188 -47.08 -16.37 -5.33
N ASN A 189 -47.84 -17.43 -5.56
CA ASN A 189 -47.94 -18.69 -4.84
C ASN A 189 -47.15 -19.79 -5.54
N THR A 190 -47.20 -20.99 -4.95
CA THR A 190 -46.83 -22.31 -5.50
C THR A 190 -45.32 -22.61 -5.47
N GLY A 191 -44.84 -23.75 -4.99
CA GLY A 191 -45.49 -25.04 -4.87
C GLY A 191 -44.62 -26.03 -5.65
N ASP A 192 -44.17 -27.06 -4.93
CA ASP A 192 -43.81 -28.37 -5.45
C ASP A 192 -42.36 -28.66 -5.94
N ARG A 193 -41.87 -29.76 -5.38
CA ARG A 193 -40.92 -30.79 -5.84
C ARG A 193 -39.94 -30.46 -6.97
N GLY A 194 -38.66 -30.71 -6.69
CA GLY A 194 -37.63 -30.84 -7.71
C GLY A 194 -36.34 -31.48 -7.19
N ARG A 195 -36.39 -32.81 -7.02
CA ARG A 195 -35.23 -33.69 -6.83
C ARG A 195 -34.34 -33.56 -8.08
N GLY A 196 -33.04 -33.23 -7.95
CA GLY A 196 -32.23 -32.99 -9.14
C GLY A 196 -30.74 -32.73 -8.92
N VAL A 197 -30.00 -33.80 -8.68
CA VAL A 197 -28.64 -34.06 -9.19
C VAL A 197 -27.50 -33.14 -8.70
N LEU A 198 -26.84 -33.66 -7.66
CA LEU A 198 -25.40 -33.54 -7.47
C LEU A 198 -24.68 -33.88 -8.78
N ARG A 199 -23.75 -33.02 -9.21
CA ARG A 199 -22.69 -33.47 -10.12
C ARG A 199 -21.33 -33.04 -9.58
N ASP A 200 -20.52 -34.08 -9.45
CA ASP A 200 -19.20 -34.14 -8.84
C ASP A 200 -18.28 -32.99 -9.19
N GLY A 201 -17.74 -32.39 -8.15
CA GLY A 201 -16.51 -31.61 -8.17
C GLY A 201 -15.64 -32.08 -7.02
N LYS A 202 -15.13 -33.31 -7.12
CA LYS A 202 -14.11 -33.89 -6.25
C LYS A 202 -12.88 -32.96 -6.29
N ILE A 203 -12.70 -32.11 -5.28
CA ILE A 203 -11.44 -31.39 -5.10
C ILE A 203 -10.63 -32.26 -4.15
N ASP A 204 -9.79 -33.09 -4.75
CA ASP A 204 -8.89 -33.99 -4.05
C ASP A 204 -8.00 -33.21 -3.05
N ASN A 205 -8.16 -33.58 -1.79
CA ASN A 205 -7.32 -33.16 -0.67
C ASN A 205 -5.99 -33.92 -0.72
N THR A 206 -5.08 -33.46 -1.57
CA THR A 206 -3.68 -33.84 -1.51
C THR A 206 -2.83 -32.58 -1.63
N ASP A 207 -2.41 -32.03 -0.50
CA ASP A 207 -0.99 -31.80 -0.23
C ASP A 207 -0.79 -30.87 0.98
N THR A 208 -0.36 -31.51 2.06
CA THR A 208 0.60 -31.00 3.04
C THR A 208 1.86 -30.47 2.35
N LYS A 209 1.83 -29.27 1.76
CA LYS A 209 3.06 -28.66 1.25
C LYS A 209 3.05 -27.14 1.45
N SER A 210 4.25 -26.60 1.63
CA SER A 210 4.66 -25.19 1.74
C SER A 210 3.63 -24.16 1.22
N THR A 211 3.57 -22.94 1.78
CA THR A 211 2.82 -21.81 1.19
C THR A 211 3.08 -21.64 -0.32
N TRP A 212 4.24 -22.13 -0.79
CA TRP A 212 4.71 -22.16 -2.17
C TRP A 212 4.29 -23.38 -3.00
N ALA A 213 3.80 -24.43 -2.35
CA ALA A 213 3.15 -25.53 -3.02
C ALA A 213 1.91 -25.02 -3.74
N ASN A 214 1.77 -25.43 -4.99
CA ASN A 214 0.71 -24.99 -5.88
C ASN A 214 0.70 -23.49 -6.20
N ILE A 215 1.81 -22.75 -6.03
CA ILE A 215 1.93 -21.38 -6.58
C ILE A 215 1.64 -21.35 -8.07
N GLY A 216 2.11 -22.36 -8.82
CA GLY A 216 1.79 -22.48 -10.23
C GLY A 216 0.27 -22.56 -10.49
N HIS A 217 -0.48 -23.31 -9.66
CA HIS A 217 -1.93 -23.40 -9.77
C HIS A 217 -2.63 -22.09 -9.37
N LYS A 218 -2.16 -21.42 -8.31
CA LYS A 218 -2.68 -20.12 -7.84
C LYS A 218 -2.43 -19.01 -8.87
N ILE A 219 -1.23 -18.95 -9.45
CA ILE A 219 -0.91 -18.04 -10.56
C ILE A 219 -1.78 -18.37 -11.77
N LYS A 220 -1.98 -19.65 -12.10
CA LYS A 220 -2.87 -20.07 -13.19
C LYS A 220 -4.33 -19.68 -12.97
N LEU A 221 -4.79 -19.63 -11.72
CA LEU A 221 -6.10 -19.10 -11.34
C LEU A 221 -6.18 -17.56 -11.47
N MET A 222 -5.06 -16.86 -11.31
CA MET A 222 -5.00 -15.39 -11.41
C MET A 222 -4.80 -14.87 -12.83
N ILE A 223 -4.16 -15.63 -13.73
CA ILE A 223 -3.96 -15.23 -15.14
C ILE A 223 -5.28 -14.83 -15.85
N PRO A 224 -6.39 -15.58 -15.70
CA PRO A 224 -7.68 -15.20 -16.29
C PRO A 224 -8.27 -13.90 -15.74
N LEU A 225 -7.90 -13.50 -14.51
CA LEU A 225 -8.32 -12.25 -13.89
C LEU A 225 -7.50 -11.05 -14.39
N VAL A 226 -6.22 -11.27 -14.71
CA VAL A 226 -5.33 -10.25 -15.30
C VAL A 226 -5.76 -9.93 -16.74
N TRP A 227 -6.25 -10.92 -17.48
CA TRP A 227 -6.63 -10.75 -18.88
C TRP A 227 -8.07 -10.24 -19.01
N PRO A 228 -8.29 -8.98 -19.42
CA PRO A 228 -9.63 -8.44 -19.56
C PRO A 228 -10.35 -9.11 -20.75
N LYS A 229 -11.26 -10.04 -20.44
CA LYS A 229 -12.18 -10.63 -21.43
C LYS A 229 -13.29 -9.62 -21.72
N GLY A 230 -13.24 -8.94 -22.87
CA GLY A 230 -14.36 -8.15 -23.39
C GLY A 230 -13.98 -6.88 -24.18
N SER A 231 -12.84 -6.23 -23.90
CA SER A 231 -12.45 -5.00 -24.60
C SER A 231 -11.07 -5.11 -25.24
N LEU A 232 -11.02 -4.95 -26.57
CA LEU A 232 -9.79 -4.99 -27.35
C LEU A 232 -8.80 -3.89 -26.92
N PHE A 233 -9.34 -2.72 -26.53
CA PHE A 233 -8.56 -1.60 -26.03
C PHE A 233 -7.75 -1.96 -24.77
N LEU A 234 -8.36 -2.63 -23.79
CA LEU A 234 -7.69 -2.96 -22.53
C LEU A 234 -6.71 -4.13 -22.69
N GLN A 235 -6.99 -5.07 -23.60
CA GLN A 235 -6.04 -6.11 -23.99
C GLN A 235 -4.79 -5.51 -24.63
N THR A 236 -4.96 -4.50 -25.50
CA THR A 236 -3.85 -3.78 -26.12
C THR A 236 -2.99 -3.05 -25.07
N ILE A 237 -3.62 -2.43 -24.06
CA ILE A 237 -2.91 -1.79 -22.92
C ILE A 237 -2.06 -2.81 -22.15
N VAL A 238 -2.59 -4.01 -21.87
CA VAL A 238 -1.85 -5.07 -21.19
C VAL A 238 -0.65 -5.52 -22.04
N VAL A 239 -0.83 -5.71 -23.34
CA VAL A 239 0.26 -6.08 -24.27
C VAL A 239 1.33 -4.99 -24.32
N ILE A 240 0.95 -3.71 -24.39
CA ILE A 240 1.88 -2.58 -24.33
C ILE A 240 2.65 -2.59 -23.01
N CYS A 241 1.98 -2.86 -21.88
CA CYS A 241 2.62 -2.93 -20.57
C CYS A 241 3.66 -4.07 -20.49
N LEU A 242 3.33 -5.24 -21.04
CA LEU A 242 4.27 -6.37 -21.15
C LEU A 242 5.42 -6.06 -22.11
N GLY A 243 5.15 -5.39 -23.22
CA GLY A 243 6.18 -4.91 -24.15
C GLY A 243 7.15 -3.95 -23.47
N LEU A 244 6.64 -2.97 -22.72
CA LEU A 244 7.46 -2.04 -21.94
C LEU A 244 8.27 -2.75 -20.83
N LEU A 245 7.73 -3.82 -20.24
CA LEU A 245 8.44 -4.65 -19.26
C LEU A 245 9.69 -5.29 -19.90
N VAL A 246 9.52 -5.90 -21.08
CA VAL A 246 10.61 -6.53 -21.85
C VAL A 246 11.61 -5.48 -22.33
N CYS A 247 11.15 -4.37 -22.91
CA CYS A 247 12.02 -3.26 -23.31
C CYS A 247 12.84 -2.73 -22.13
N GLY A 248 12.24 -2.61 -20.95
CA GLY A 248 12.95 -2.21 -19.74
C GLY A 248 14.07 -3.17 -19.35
N ARG A 249 13.91 -4.48 -19.57
CA ARG A 249 14.97 -5.47 -19.35
C ARG A 249 16.11 -5.35 -20.35
N ILE A 250 15.75 -5.15 -21.62
CA ILE A 250 16.72 -4.96 -22.70
C ILE A 250 17.57 -3.71 -22.39
N VAL A 251 16.95 -2.59 -22.05
CA VAL A 251 17.68 -1.37 -21.64
C VAL A 251 18.56 -1.65 -20.43
N ASN A 252 18.08 -2.40 -19.43
CA ASN A 252 18.87 -2.75 -18.25
C ASN A 252 20.16 -3.51 -18.61
N LEU A 253 20.08 -4.46 -19.56
CA LEU A 253 21.23 -5.21 -20.07
C LEU A 253 22.22 -4.33 -20.86
N TYR A 254 21.72 -3.40 -21.68
CA TYR A 254 22.57 -2.57 -22.52
C TYR A 254 23.30 -1.45 -21.77
N VAL A 255 22.77 -0.96 -20.64
CA VAL A 255 23.42 0.12 -19.88
C VAL A 255 24.86 -0.24 -19.44
N PRO A 256 25.13 -1.41 -18.81
CA PRO A 256 26.49 -1.88 -18.55
C PRO A 256 27.37 -2.08 -19.78
N LEU A 257 26.79 -2.57 -20.89
CA LEU A 257 27.50 -2.83 -22.14
C LEU A 257 28.07 -1.55 -22.73
N TYR A 258 27.26 -0.50 -22.85
CA TYR A 258 27.72 0.79 -23.33
C TYR A 258 28.71 1.46 -22.37
N ASN A 259 28.56 1.24 -21.05
CA ASN A 259 29.54 1.72 -20.09
C ASN A 259 30.92 1.05 -20.29
N ARG A 260 30.95 -0.26 -20.58
CA ARG A 260 32.19 -0.94 -20.99
C ARG A 260 32.79 -0.33 -22.24
N ASP A 261 31.97 -0.13 -23.28
CA ASP A 261 32.47 0.30 -24.58
C ASP A 261 33.06 1.73 -24.50
N ILE A 262 32.51 2.59 -23.64
CA ILE A 262 33.10 3.89 -23.29
C ILE A 262 34.48 3.70 -22.67
N VAL A 263 34.60 2.88 -21.63
CA VAL A 263 35.89 2.63 -20.93
C VAL A 263 36.93 2.04 -21.88
N ASN A 264 36.52 1.12 -22.75
CA ASN A 264 37.40 0.51 -23.76
C ASN A 264 37.86 1.53 -24.81
N SER A 265 36.99 2.44 -25.23
CA SER A 265 37.38 3.52 -26.16
C SER A 265 38.41 4.50 -25.58
N LEU A 266 38.44 4.63 -24.24
CA LEU A 266 39.37 5.50 -23.52
C LEU A 266 40.70 4.82 -23.18
N THR A 267 40.79 3.49 -23.32
CA THR A 267 41.96 2.69 -22.91
C THR A 267 42.64 1.95 -24.08
N GLY A 268 42.04 1.96 -25.28
CA GLY A 268 42.60 1.31 -26.46
C GLY A 268 43.91 1.94 -26.96
N SER A 269 44.83 1.10 -27.44
CA SER A 269 46.21 1.45 -27.87
C SER A 269 46.33 2.29 -29.16
N GLY A 270 45.21 2.80 -29.70
CA GLY A 270 45.17 3.65 -30.90
C GLY A 270 45.09 5.14 -30.57
N THR A 271 45.00 6.01 -31.60
CA THR A 271 44.69 7.43 -31.38
C THR A 271 43.36 7.56 -30.65
N LEU A 272 43.38 8.17 -29.46
CA LEU A 272 42.20 8.43 -28.64
C LEU A 272 41.17 9.26 -29.44
N THR A 273 40.15 8.59 -29.97
CA THR A 273 39.03 9.26 -30.66
C THR A 273 37.96 9.63 -29.64
N TYR A 274 37.57 10.90 -29.58
CA TYR A 274 36.44 11.36 -28.77
C TYR A 274 35.10 10.86 -29.34
N ARG A 275 34.60 9.76 -28.79
CA ARG A 275 33.34 9.11 -29.20
C ARG A 275 32.14 9.63 -28.41
N TRP A 276 31.68 10.83 -28.78
CA TRP A 276 30.51 11.48 -28.18
C TRP A 276 29.20 10.72 -28.43
N ASP A 277 29.14 9.94 -29.50
CA ASP A 277 28.02 9.09 -29.91
C ASP A 277 27.69 8.02 -28.86
N ILE A 278 28.70 7.28 -28.39
CA ILE A 278 28.51 6.22 -27.38
C ILE A 278 28.06 6.80 -26.04
N ILE A 279 28.60 7.97 -25.67
CA ILE A 279 28.23 8.66 -24.42
C ILE A 279 26.78 9.13 -24.48
N LEU A 280 26.32 9.70 -25.60
CA LEU A 280 24.92 10.10 -25.76
C LEU A 280 23.98 8.90 -25.70
N ILE A 281 24.35 7.76 -26.31
CA ILE A 281 23.54 6.54 -26.24
C ILE A 281 23.47 6.04 -24.79
N TYR A 282 24.59 5.97 -24.08
CA TYR A 282 24.62 5.59 -22.67
C TYR A 282 23.75 6.50 -21.79
N CYS A 283 23.87 7.83 -21.93
CA CYS A 283 23.04 8.80 -21.21
C CYS A 283 21.56 8.66 -21.55
N SER A 284 21.23 8.38 -22.81
CA SER A 284 19.84 8.14 -23.26
C SER A 284 19.26 6.87 -22.63
N LEU A 285 20.04 5.78 -22.60
CA LEU A 285 19.64 4.54 -21.93
C LEU A 285 19.51 4.74 -20.42
N LEU A 286 20.38 5.54 -19.81
CA LEU A 286 20.31 5.90 -18.39
C LEU A 286 19.06 6.73 -18.08
N PHE A 287 18.62 7.60 -18.99
CA PHE A 287 17.36 8.33 -18.86
C PHE A 287 16.13 7.41 -19.00
N LEU A 288 16.16 6.49 -19.97
CA LEU A 288 15.08 5.52 -20.17
C LEU A 288 14.92 4.59 -18.97
N ARG A 289 16.03 4.13 -18.38
CA ARG A 289 16.05 3.24 -17.21
C ARG A 289 15.88 3.97 -15.88
N GLY A 290 16.45 5.16 -15.75
CA GLY A 290 16.58 5.94 -14.52
C GLY A 290 17.90 5.68 -13.79
N ALA A 291 18.53 6.75 -13.28
CA ALA A 291 19.81 6.69 -12.59
C ALA A 291 19.80 5.80 -11.32
N GLY A 292 18.66 5.69 -10.64
CA GLY A 292 18.49 4.89 -9.42
C GLY A 292 18.12 3.41 -9.63
N GLY A 293 18.07 2.92 -10.88
CA GLY A 293 17.67 1.55 -11.19
C GLY A 293 16.21 1.40 -11.64
N GLN A 294 15.71 0.15 -11.64
CA GLN A 294 14.40 -0.18 -12.19
C GLN A 294 13.26 0.46 -11.37
N GLY A 295 12.53 1.38 -11.99
CA GLY A 295 11.36 2.04 -11.43
C GLY A 295 11.42 3.56 -11.44
N GLY A 296 12.62 4.15 -11.56
CA GLY A 296 12.81 5.60 -11.60
C GLY A 296 12.88 6.21 -13.01
N GLY A 297 13.12 5.40 -14.05
CA GLY A 297 13.23 5.89 -15.43
C GLY A 297 11.90 6.07 -16.14
N VAL A 298 11.97 6.70 -17.30
CA VAL A 298 10.79 6.97 -18.16
C VAL A 298 10.04 5.69 -18.49
N LEU A 299 10.73 4.59 -18.82
CA LEU A 299 10.07 3.33 -19.17
C LEU A 299 9.31 2.73 -17.99
N GLY A 300 9.94 2.70 -16.80
CA GLY A 300 9.31 2.20 -15.58
C GLY A 300 8.12 3.05 -15.15
N GLN A 301 8.23 4.38 -15.30
CA GLN A 301 7.15 5.29 -14.96
C GLN A 301 5.99 5.21 -15.96
N MET A 302 6.27 5.17 -17.26
CA MET A 302 5.22 4.97 -18.27
C MET A 302 4.51 3.64 -18.06
N GLN A 303 5.27 2.58 -17.79
CA GLN A 303 4.73 1.27 -17.47
C GLN A 303 3.80 1.32 -16.24
N SER A 304 4.23 1.94 -15.13
CA SER A 304 3.43 2.01 -13.90
C SER A 304 2.14 2.81 -14.09
N GLN A 305 2.16 3.87 -14.90
CA GLN A 305 0.98 4.66 -15.25
C GLN A 305 -0.01 3.89 -16.13
N ILE A 306 0.48 3.22 -17.18
CA ILE A 306 -0.34 2.38 -18.06
C ILE A 306 -0.94 1.23 -17.25
N TRP A 307 -0.16 0.66 -16.34
CA TRP A 307 -0.58 -0.41 -15.45
C TRP A 307 -1.68 0.02 -14.45
N LEU A 308 -1.69 1.28 -14.03
CA LEU A 308 -2.72 1.80 -13.13
C LEU A 308 -4.12 1.63 -13.73
N ALA A 309 -4.29 1.86 -15.04
CA ALA A 309 -5.57 1.66 -15.71
C ALA A 309 -6.05 0.20 -15.66
N VAL A 310 -5.12 -0.74 -15.89
CA VAL A 310 -5.41 -2.20 -15.81
C VAL A 310 -5.76 -2.59 -14.37
N THR A 311 -4.98 -2.10 -13.41
CA THR A 311 -5.19 -2.32 -11.97
C THR A 311 -6.57 -1.87 -11.52
N GLN A 312 -6.99 -0.66 -11.89
CA GLN A 312 -8.30 -0.13 -11.52
C GLN A 312 -9.43 -0.92 -12.16
N TYR A 313 -9.27 -1.35 -13.42
CA TYR A 313 -10.23 -2.25 -14.06
C TYR A 313 -10.36 -3.58 -13.32
N CYS A 314 -9.23 -4.21 -12.98
CA CYS A 314 -9.20 -5.47 -12.24
C CYS A 314 -9.83 -5.34 -10.86
N SER A 315 -9.53 -4.26 -10.11
CA SER A 315 -10.12 -3.98 -8.80
C SER A 315 -11.63 -3.87 -8.90
N ARG A 316 -12.12 -3.01 -9.80
CA ARG A 316 -13.56 -2.82 -10.04
C ARG A 316 -14.24 -4.13 -10.41
N ARG A 317 -13.67 -4.90 -11.34
CA ARG A 317 -14.24 -6.17 -11.77
C ARG A 317 -14.33 -7.16 -10.60
N MET A 318 -13.26 -7.30 -9.83
CA MET A 318 -13.20 -8.22 -8.71
C MET A 318 -14.17 -7.82 -7.60
N GLU A 319 -14.25 -6.54 -7.25
CA GLU A 319 -15.23 -6.01 -6.29
C GLU A 319 -16.66 -6.31 -6.73
N VAL A 320 -17.01 -6.01 -7.99
CA VAL A 320 -18.37 -6.27 -8.52
C VAL A 320 -18.69 -7.75 -8.54
N GLU A 321 -17.74 -8.60 -8.95
CA GLU A 321 -17.93 -10.06 -9.02
C GLU A 321 -18.09 -10.66 -7.62
N VAL A 322 -17.26 -10.24 -6.66
CA VAL A 322 -17.36 -10.66 -5.26
C VAL A 322 -18.65 -10.15 -4.62
N PHE A 323 -19.04 -8.91 -4.90
CA PHE A 323 -20.30 -8.33 -4.41
C PHE A 323 -21.53 -9.04 -5.00
N THR A 324 -21.49 -9.35 -6.30
CA THR A 324 -22.54 -10.13 -6.97
C THR A 324 -22.63 -11.54 -6.40
N HIS A 325 -21.49 -12.19 -6.16
CA HIS A 325 -21.47 -13.49 -5.50
C HIS A 325 -22.04 -13.39 -4.10
N LEU A 326 -21.68 -12.34 -3.34
CA LEU A 326 -22.21 -12.07 -2.02
C LEU A 326 -23.74 -12.06 -2.03
N HIS A 327 -24.35 -11.30 -2.92
CA HIS A 327 -25.80 -11.18 -3.05
C HIS A 327 -26.51 -12.47 -3.50
N ARG A 328 -25.79 -13.39 -4.15
CA ARG A 328 -26.34 -14.70 -4.55
C ARG A 328 -26.32 -15.72 -3.42
N LEU A 329 -25.67 -15.41 -2.29
CA LEU A 329 -25.62 -16.32 -1.15
C LEU A 329 -26.97 -16.37 -0.44
N SER A 330 -27.22 -17.48 0.25
CA SER A 330 -28.49 -17.69 0.92
C SER A 330 -28.70 -16.66 2.04
N LEU A 331 -29.96 -16.32 2.31
CA LEU A 331 -30.32 -15.42 3.41
C LEU A 331 -29.75 -15.88 4.76
N ARG A 332 -29.67 -17.20 4.99
CA ARG A 332 -29.01 -17.80 6.17
C ARG A 332 -27.52 -17.45 6.26
N TRP A 333 -26.82 -17.38 5.14
CA TRP A 333 -25.41 -16.95 5.10
C TRP A 333 -25.28 -15.48 5.50
N HIS A 334 -26.17 -14.61 5.02
CA HIS A 334 -26.16 -13.18 5.37
C HIS A 334 -26.50 -12.92 6.84
N LEU A 335 -27.51 -13.62 7.38
CA LEU A 335 -27.92 -13.44 8.78
C LEU A 335 -26.89 -13.98 9.79
N SER A 336 -26.03 -14.92 9.39
CA SER A 336 -25.00 -15.51 10.27
C SER A 336 -23.71 -14.69 10.36
N ARG A 337 -23.56 -13.60 9.60
CA ARG A 337 -22.31 -12.84 9.50
C ARG A 337 -22.56 -11.34 9.65
N LYS A 338 -21.76 -10.66 10.48
CA LYS A 338 -21.79 -9.19 10.59
C LYS A 338 -21.40 -8.58 9.23
N THR A 339 -22.31 -7.83 8.59
CA THR A 339 -22.12 -7.24 7.25
C THR A 339 -20.81 -6.44 7.14
N GLY A 340 -20.47 -5.64 8.17
CA GLY A 340 -19.22 -4.88 8.20
C GLY A 340 -17.95 -5.72 8.36
N ALA A 341 -18.02 -6.96 8.84
CA ALA A 341 -16.88 -7.89 8.85
C ALA A 341 -16.66 -8.51 7.46
N VAL A 342 -17.76 -8.83 6.77
CA VAL A 342 -17.74 -9.36 5.40
C VAL A 342 -17.19 -8.34 4.42
N LEU A 343 -17.67 -7.10 4.48
CA LEU A 343 -17.19 -6.01 3.60
C LEU A 343 -15.70 -5.75 3.76
N ARG A 344 -15.20 -5.72 5.01
CA ARG A 344 -13.75 -5.62 5.29
C ARG A 344 -12.91 -6.79 4.77
N ILE A 345 -13.50 -7.97 4.57
CA ILE A 345 -12.80 -9.10 3.94
C ILE A 345 -12.75 -8.90 2.43
N VAL A 346 -13.82 -8.38 1.82
CA VAL A 346 -13.87 -8.03 0.40
C VAL A 346 -12.83 -6.96 0.08
N ASP A 347 -12.82 -5.84 0.82
CA ASP A 347 -11.89 -4.73 0.58
C ASP A 347 -10.42 -5.14 0.75
N ARG A 348 -10.12 -5.88 1.84
CA ARG A 348 -8.78 -6.42 2.07
C ARG A 348 -8.40 -7.47 1.05
N GLY A 349 -9.34 -8.30 0.61
CA GLY A 349 -9.14 -9.33 -0.40
C GLY A 349 -8.78 -8.73 -1.75
N THR A 350 -9.55 -7.76 -2.23
CA THR A 350 -9.31 -7.08 -3.51
C THR A 350 -7.99 -6.30 -3.49
N SER A 351 -7.74 -5.52 -2.44
CA SER A 351 -6.48 -4.77 -2.31
C SER A 351 -5.25 -5.68 -2.21
N SER A 352 -5.37 -6.80 -1.49
CA SER A 352 -4.31 -7.82 -1.43
C SER A 352 -4.09 -8.48 -2.79
N MET A 353 -5.15 -8.78 -3.52
CA MET A 353 -5.05 -9.37 -4.85
C MET A 353 -4.31 -8.45 -5.81
N ASN A 354 -4.67 -7.17 -5.83
CA ASN A 354 -3.99 -6.17 -6.63
C ASN A 354 -2.50 -6.04 -6.28
N SER A 355 -2.19 -6.07 -4.98
CA SER A 355 -0.82 -6.04 -4.48
C SER A 355 -0.03 -7.28 -4.92
N LEU A 356 -0.61 -8.48 -4.84
CA LEU A 356 0.00 -9.73 -5.26
C LEU A 356 0.26 -9.77 -6.77
N LEU A 357 -0.68 -9.26 -7.56
CA LEU A 357 -0.59 -9.22 -9.01
C LEU A 357 0.55 -8.28 -9.46
N THR A 358 0.62 -7.10 -8.85
CA THR A 358 1.71 -6.13 -9.06
C THR A 358 3.06 -6.71 -8.62
N LEU A 359 3.13 -7.33 -7.44
CA LEU A 359 4.35 -7.99 -6.94
C LEU A 359 4.86 -9.08 -7.88
N THR A 360 3.96 -9.94 -8.36
CA THR A 360 4.32 -11.09 -9.20
C THR A 360 4.84 -10.63 -10.56
N LEU A 361 4.11 -9.71 -11.22
CA LEU A 361 4.44 -9.26 -12.58
C LEU A 361 5.63 -8.29 -12.63
N PHE A 362 5.76 -7.35 -11.68
CA PHE A 362 6.78 -6.29 -11.77
C PHE A 362 7.98 -6.48 -10.86
N SER A 363 7.90 -7.35 -9.85
CA SER A 363 9.03 -7.60 -8.95
C SER A 363 9.54 -9.03 -9.06
N ILE A 364 8.72 -10.06 -8.86
CA ILE A 364 9.23 -11.45 -8.81
C ILE A 364 9.67 -11.93 -10.19
N LEU A 365 8.77 -11.89 -11.18
CA LEU A 365 9.06 -12.44 -12.50
C LEU A 365 10.24 -11.74 -13.19
N PRO A 366 10.34 -10.39 -13.17
CA PRO A 366 11.44 -9.71 -13.83
C PRO A 366 12.77 -9.89 -13.11
N THR A 367 12.78 -10.03 -11.78
CA THR A 367 14.04 -10.27 -11.04
C THR A 367 14.59 -11.66 -11.27
N VAL A 368 13.72 -12.68 -11.33
CA VAL A 368 14.12 -14.03 -11.74
C VAL A 368 14.68 -14.00 -13.16
N ALA A 369 14.03 -13.29 -14.09
CA ALA A 369 14.54 -13.12 -15.45
C ALA A 369 15.89 -12.39 -15.48
N ASP A 370 16.06 -11.31 -14.71
CA ASP A 370 17.31 -10.54 -14.62
C ASP A 370 18.47 -11.41 -14.09
N VAL A 371 18.22 -12.28 -13.09
CA VAL A 371 19.20 -13.26 -12.58
C VAL A 371 19.56 -14.30 -13.64
N ILE A 372 18.59 -14.85 -14.36
CA ILE A 372 18.85 -15.83 -15.42
C ILE A 372 19.65 -15.19 -16.56
N ILE A 373 19.25 -14.01 -17.02
CA ILE A 373 19.97 -13.26 -18.06
C ILE A 373 21.39 -12.95 -17.60
N ALA A 374 21.60 -12.58 -16.33
CA ALA A 374 22.92 -12.35 -15.77
C ALA A 374 23.81 -13.59 -15.86
N ILE A 375 23.31 -14.73 -15.40
CA ILE A 375 24.06 -15.98 -15.39
C ILE A 375 24.43 -16.39 -16.81
N VAL A 376 23.46 -16.39 -17.73
CA VAL A 376 23.69 -16.74 -19.14
C VAL A 376 24.71 -15.79 -19.77
N TYR A 377 24.59 -14.48 -19.52
CA TYR A 377 25.51 -13.48 -20.04
C TYR A 377 26.94 -13.67 -19.50
N PHE A 378 27.14 -13.86 -18.19
CA PHE A 378 28.48 -14.04 -17.61
C PHE A 378 29.14 -15.36 -18.01
N VAL A 379 28.38 -16.44 -18.17
CA VAL A 379 28.91 -17.73 -18.64
C VAL A 379 29.37 -17.63 -20.10
N THR A 380 28.63 -16.90 -20.94
CA THR A 380 28.92 -16.77 -22.38
C THR A 380 29.97 -15.71 -22.70
N ALA A 381 29.95 -14.56 -22.03
CA ALA A 381 30.81 -13.42 -22.33
C ALA A 381 32.14 -13.40 -21.56
N PHE A 382 32.23 -14.09 -20.41
CA PHE A 382 33.47 -14.17 -19.62
C PHE A 382 33.95 -15.62 -19.51
N SER A 383 33.44 -16.33 -18.50
CA SER A 383 33.73 -17.74 -18.21
C SER A 383 32.70 -18.29 -17.23
N TYR A 384 32.63 -19.62 -17.12
CA TYR A 384 31.71 -20.27 -16.20
C TYR A 384 31.94 -19.90 -14.72
N LEU A 385 33.17 -19.53 -14.34
CA LEU A 385 33.52 -19.19 -12.95
C LEU A 385 32.81 -17.91 -12.48
N PHE A 386 32.71 -16.89 -13.36
CA PHE A 386 31.95 -15.68 -13.05
C PHE A 386 30.46 -15.97 -12.87
N GLY A 387 29.88 -16.81 -13.74
CA GLY A 387 28.49 -17.25 -13.61
C GLY A 387 28.23 -18.00 -12.30
N LEU A 388 29.18 -18.83 -11.85
CA LEU A 388 29.07 -19.57 -10.59
C LEU A 388 29.09 -18.64 -9.37
N ILE A 389 29.95 -17.61 -9.36
CA ILE A 389 29.96 -16.60 -8.29
C ILE A 389 28.61 -15.87 -8.21
N VAL A 390 28.08 -15.43 -9.35
CA VAL A 390 26.77 -14.74 -9.40
C VAL A 390 25.66 -15.66 -8.90
N LEU A 391 25.63 -16.92 -9.33
CA LEU A 391 24.65 -17.91 -8.89
C LEU A 391 24.74 -18.16 -7.38
N PHE A 392 25.96 -18.33 -6.86
CA PHE A 392 26.18 -18.57 -5.43
C PHE A 392 25.73 -17.36 -4.60
N CYS A 393 26.16 -16.15 -4.96
CA CYS A 393 25.76 -14.93 -4.25
C CYS A 393 24.25 -14.68 -4.33
N ALA A 394 23.61 -14.86 -5.49
CA ALA A 394 22.18 -14.70 -5.64
C ALA A 394 21.39 -15.72 -4.80
N THR A 395 21.82 -16.99 -4.82
CA THR A 395 21.20 -18.05 -4.02
C THR A 395 21.34 -17.78 -2.52
N LEU A 396 22.55 -17.44 -2.06
CA LEU A 396 22.83 -17.10 -0.67
C LEU A 396 22.01 -15.90 -0.22
N PHE A 397 21.90 -14.86 -1.05
CA PHE A 397 21.08 -13.68 -0.78
C PHE A 397 19.61 -14.07 -0.58
N VAL A 398 19.04 -14.86 -1.48
CA VAL A 398 17.63 -15.29 -1.42
C VAL A 398 17.37 -16.16 -0.19
N VAL A 399 18.23 -17.15 0.09
CA VAL A 399 18.09 -18.03 1.27
C VAL A 399 18.17 -17.23 2.57
N LEU A 400 19.15 -16.32 2.69
CA LEU A 400 19.28 -15.46 3.85
C LEU A 400 18.06 -14.54 4.02
N THR A 401 17.52 -14.04 2.89
CA THR A 401 16.28 -13.26 2.85
C THR A 401 15.12 -14.00 3.46
N PHE A 402 14.86 -15.22 3.00
CA PHE A 402 13.73 -15.98 3.49
C PHE A 402 13.84 -16.29 4.98
N ASN A 403 15.02 -16.74 5.43
CA ASN A 403 15.24 -17.07 6.84
C ASN A 403 15.09 -15.84 7.77
N MET A 404 15.72 -14.72 7.42
CA MET A 404 15.62 -13.49 8.21
C MET A 404 14.21 -12.91 8.20
N MET A 405 13.51 -13.00 7.07
CA MET A 405 12.12 -12.57 7.00
C MET A 405 11.24 -13.40 7.93
N GLU A 406 11.40 -14.72 7.98
CA GLU A 406 10.64 -15.58 8.90
C GLU A 406 10.94 -15.25 10.38
N TYR A 407 12.19 -14.94 10.69
CA TYR A 407 12.62 -14.56 12.03
C TYR A 407 12.07 -13.19 12.46
N ARG A 408 12.31 -12.13 11.67
CA ARG A 408 11.83 -10.74 11.88
C ARG A 408 10.33 -10.69 12.16
N THR A 409 9.62 -11.51 11.42
CA THR A 409 8.18 -11.65 11.45
C THR A 409 7.79 -11.81 12.94
N LYS A 410 8.42 -12.68 13.76
CA LYS A 410 8.03 -12.90 15.17
C LYS A 410 7.98 -11.59 16.00
N PHE A 411 9.00 -10.74 15.88
CA PHE A 411 9.07 -9.44 16.58
C PHE A 411 8.00 -8.46 16.13
N ARG A 412 7.73 -8.40 14.82
CA ARG A 412 6.63 -7.57 14.31
C ARG A 412 5.26 -8.01 14.81
N ARG A 413 5.12 -9.30 15.15
CA ARG A 413 3.90 -9.88 15.74
C ARG A 413 3.68 -9.34 17.14
N GLU A 414 4.74 -9.30 17.94
CA GLU A 414 4.70 -8.78 19.32
C GLU A 414 4.47 -7.28 19.37
N MET A 415 5.16 -6.52 18.51
CA MET A 415 4.94 -5.07 18.37
C MET A 415 3.48 -4.73 18.08
N ASN A 416 2.85 -5.41 17.10
CA ASN A 416 1.44 -5.18 16.77
C ASN A 416 0.49 -5.60 17.90
N ARG A 417 0.86 -6.57 18.73
CA ARG A 417 0.06 -6.97 19.88
C ARG A 417 0.01 -5.86 20.92
N LEU A 418 1.18 -5.35 21.29
CA LEU A 418 1.33 -4.27 22.28
C LEU A 418 0.71 -2.95 21.80
N ASP A 419 0.75 -2.67 20.49
CA ASP A 419 0.05 -1.52 19.89
C ASP A 419 -1.47 -1.61 20.08
N ASN A 420 -2.06 -2.77 19.76
CA ASN A 420 -3.49 -2.99 19.95
C ASN A 420 -3.89 -2.93 21.44
N GLU A 421 -3.07 -3.47 22.34
CA GLU A 421 -3.30 -3.39 23.79
C GLU A 421 -3.23 -1.96 24.31
N THR A 422 -2.29 -1.16 23.80
CA THR A 422 -2.15 0.27 24.14
C THR A 422 -3.35 1.08 23.65
N ASN A 423 -3.77 0.88 22.41
CA ASN A 423 -4.94 1.55 21.84
C ASN A 423 -6.25 1.14 22.52
N ALA A 424 -6.43 -0.15 22.83
CA ALA A 424 -7.61 -0.63 23.53
C ALA A 424 -7.74 0.01 24.92
N ARG A 425 -6.62 0.14 25.66
CA ARG A 425 -6.62 0.76 26.98
C ARG A 425 -6.90 2.26 26.93
N ALA A 426 -6.35 2.96 25.94
CA ALA A 426 -6.64 4.37 25.72
C ALA A 426 -8.14 4.61 25.48
N VAL A 427 -8.75 3.79 24.62
CA VAL A 427 -10.20 3.86 24.34
C VAL A 427 -11.02 3.59 25.60
N ASP A 428 -10.68 2.55 26.37
CA ASP A 428 -11.40 2.20 27.60
C ASP A 428 -11.34 3.32 28.66
N SER A 429 -10.17 3.94 28.83
CA SER A 429 -9.98 5.09 29.73
C SER A 429 -10.80 6.32 29.29
N LEU A 430 -10.90 6.57 27.98
CA LEU A 430 -11.67 7.69 27.43
C LEU A 430 -13.19 7.45 27.45
N LEU A 431 -13.64 6.20 27.25
CA LEU A 431 -15.06 5.85 27.35
C LEU A 431 -15.57 5.96 28.78
N ASN A 432 -14.72 5.61 29.76
CA ASN A 432 -15.05 5.68 31.18
C ASN A 432 -14.46 6.94 31.85
N PHE A 433 -14.31 8.03 31.08
CA PHE A 433 -13.66 9.25 31.56
C PHE A 433 -14.34 9.84 32.79
N GLU A 434 -15.68 9.78 32.86
CA GLU A 434 -16.45 10.23 34.03
C GLU A 434 -16.04 9.49 35.29
N THR A 435 -15.93 8.15 35.23
CA THR A 435 -15.47 7.31 36.34
C THR A 435 -14.06 7.69 36.77
N VAL A 436 -13.14 7.88 35.83
CA VAL A 436 -11.75 8.29 36.13
C VAL A 436 -11.71 9.65 36.85
N LYS A 437 -12.62 10.57 36.52
CA LYS A 437 -12.74 11.87 37.18
C LYS A 437 -13.40 11.78 38.56
N TYR A 438 -14.46 11.00 38.71
CA TYR A 438 -15.13 10.81 40.00
C TYR A 438 -14.19 10.28 41.08
N TYR A 439 -13.33 9.33 40.73
CA TYR A 439 -12.36 8.74 41.66
C TYR A 439 -11.01 9.47 41.71
N GLY A 440 -10.82 10.57 40.96
CA GLY A 440 -9.54 11.28 40.90
C GLY A 440 -8.37 10.44 40.35
N ALA A 441 -8.66 9.35 39.64
CA ALA A 441 -7.69 8.33 39.22
C ALA A 441 -6.87 8.71 37.97
N THR A 442 -6.91 9.97 37.53
CA THR A 442 -6.27 10.41 36.28
C THR A 442 -4.77 10.11 36.25
N LYS A 443 -4.04 10.36 37.35
CA LYS A 443 -2.59 10.07 37.42
C LYS A 443 -2.28 8.57 37.32
N PHE A 444 -3.15 7.73 37.89
CA PHE A 444 -2.99 6.28 37.85
C PHE A 444 -3.15 5.75 36.42
N GLU A 445 -4.20 6.18 35.71
CA GLU A 445 -4.42 5.79 34.31
C GLU A 445 -3.30 6.27 33.39
N ILE A 446 -2.81 7.51 33.58
CA ILE A 446 -1.67 8.04 32.81
C ILE A 446 -0.42 7.18 33.04
N ASN A 447 -0.10 6.84 34.28
CA ASN A 447 1.07 6.02 34.59
C ASN A 447 0.96 4.61 33.98
N LYS A 448 -0.21 3.99 34.05
CA LYS A 448 -0.46 2.68 33.42
C LYS A 448 -0.39 2.73 31.89
N TYR A 449 -0.87 3.82 31.30
CA TYR A 449 -0.74 4.05 29.86
C TYR A 449 0.73 4.25 29.46
N GLN A 450 1.50 5.00 30.25
CA GLN A 450 2.94 5.18 30.04
C GLN A 450 3.71 3.86 30.13
N GLU A 451 3.43 2.99 31.09
CA GLU A 451 4.03 1.64 31.19
C GLU A 451 3.78 0.82 29.91
N ASN A 452 2.55 0.83 29.39
CA ASN A 452 2.20 0.14 28.16
C ASN A 452 2.93 0.71 26.94
N ILE A 453 3.04 2.04 26.85
CA ILE A 453 3.82 2.70 25.79
C ILE A 453 5.28 2.27 25.85
N VAL A 454 5.91 2.21 27.03
CA VAL A 454 7.31 1.80 27.16
C VAL A 454 7.50 0.33 26.73
N ALA A 455 6.56 -0.55 27.07
CA ALA A 455 6.57 -1.93 26.59
C ALA A 455 6.45 -2.01 25.06
N TYR A 456 5.51 -1.26 24.47
CA TYR A 456 5.37 -1.12 23.02
C TYR A 456 6.66 -0.60 22.38
N GLN A 457 7.26 0.47 22.91
CA GLN A 457 8.51 1.07 22.40
C GLN A 457 9.66 0.06 22.41
N LYS A 458 9.78 -0.77 23.45
CA LYS A 458 10.82 -1.82 23.50
C LYS A 458 10.62 -2.88 22.40
N ALA A 459 9.38 -3.27 22.13
CA ALA A 459 9.06 -4.20 21.05
C ALA A 459 9.23 -3.57 19.67
N GLU A 460 8.86 -2.29 19.52
CA GLU A 460 9.09 -1.50 18.30
C GLU A 460 10.58 -1.38 18.01
N TRP A 461 11.38 -0.98 19.01
CA TRP A 461 12.84 -0.92 18.91
C TRP A 461 13.41 -2.25 18.42
N THR A 462 13.02 -3.36 19.06
CA THR A 462 13.50 -4.69 18.66
C THR A 462 13.09 -5.02 17.24
N SER A 463 11.84 -4.74 16.84
CA SER A 463 11.36 -4.95 15.48
C SER A 463 12.12 -4.10 14.45
N GLN A 464 12.48 -2.86 14.77
CA GLN A 464 13.27 -1.99 13.91
C GLN A 464 14.74 -2.43 13.82
N VAL A 465 15.36 -2.79 14.94
CA VAL A 465 16.71 -3.38 14.97
C VAL A 465 16.78 -4.62 14.08
N MET A 466 15.76 -5.48 14.09
CA MET A 466 15.71 -6.64 13.20
C MET A 466 15.67 -6.27 11.72
N VAL A 467 15.07 -5.14 11.34
CA VAL A 467 15.13 -4.61 9.96
C VAL A 467 16.55 -4.15 9.63
N THR A 468 17.23 -3.48 10.55
CA THR A 468 18.60 -3.01 10.35
C THR A 468 19.59 -4.18 10.26
N VAL A 469 19.46 -5.17 11.15
CA VAL A 469 20.27 -6.41 11.12
C VAL A 469 20.06 -7.15 9.81
N TRP A 470 18.80 -7.20 9.35
CA TRP A 470 18.44 -7.77 8.06
C TRP A 470 19.17 -7.07 6.90
N GLN A 471 19.11 -5.73 6.83
CA GLN A 471 19.81 -4.95 5.81
C GLN A 471 21.34 -5.10 5.90
N ALA A 472 21.89 -5.15 7.12
CA ALA A 472 23.32 -5.36 7.33
C ALA A 472 23.78 -6.74 6.81
N CYS A 473 23.01 -7.79 7.07
CA CYS A 473 23.29 -9.14 6.56
C CYS A 473 23.27 -9.17 5.02
N GLN A 474 22.30 -8.50 4.39
CA GLN A 474 22.27 -8.37 2.93
C GLN A 474 23.50 -7.63 2.40
N ASN A 475 23.87 -6.50 3.02
CA ASN A 475 25.03 -5.71 2.61
C ASN A 475 26.34 -6.49 2.72
N VAL A 476 26.50 -7.35 3.73
CA VAL A 476 27.67 -8.23 3.87
C VAL A 476 27.72 -9.26 2.72
N VAL A 477 26.58 -9.87 2.39
CA VAL A 477 26.51 -10.82 1.26
C VAL A 477 26.81 -10.14 -0.08
N THR A 478 26.27 -8.94 -0.32
CA THR A 478 26.54 -8.22 -1.58
C THR A 478 28.00 -7.74 -1.66
N THR A 479 28.56 -7.26 -0.55
CA THR A 479 29.95 -6.77 -0.52
C THR A 479 30.95 -7.91 -0.69
N SER A 480 30.71 -9.07 -0.06
CA SER A 480 31.55 -10.26 -0.29
C SER A 480 31.48 -10.74 -1.74
N GLY A 481 30.30 -10.71 -2.37
CA GLY A 481 30.15 -10.98 -3.79
C GLY A 481 30.93 -10.02 -4.69
N TYR A 482 30.90 -8.71 -4.37
CA TYR A 482 31.72 -7.73 -5.08
C TYR A 482 33.22 -7.97 -4.91
N ILE A 483 33.70 -8.24 -3.69
CA ILE A 483 35.11 -8.49 -3.44
C ILE A 483 35.58 -9.71 -4.24
N ALA A 484 34.87 -10.84 -4.14
CA ALA A 484 35.23 -12.06 -4.86
C ALA A 484 35.24 -11.85 -6.38
N GLY A 485 34.20 -11.20 -6.90
CA GLY A 485 34.05 -10.95 -8.33
C GLY A 485 35.05 -9.94 -8.89
N PHE A 486 35.25 -8.80 -8.22
CA PHE A 486 36.22 -7.79 -8.66
C PHE A 486 37.65 -8.30 -8.58
N MET A 487 38.00 -9.05 -7.53
CA MET A 487 39.33 -9.62 -7.40
C MET A 487 39.62 -10.66 -8.49
N LEU A 488 38.63 -11.50 -8.83
CA LEU A 488 38.73 -12.43 -9.95
C LEU A 488 38.82 -11.70 -11.30
N CYS A 489 37.99 -10.68 -11.54
CA CYS A 489 38.05 -9.87 -12.76
C CYS A 489 39.42 -9.20 -12.91
N ALA A 490 39.92 -8.57 -11.87
CA ALA A 490 41.22 -7.89 -11.88
C ALA A 490 42.36 -8.88 -12.14
N TRP A 491 42.35 -10.04 -11.48
CA TRP A 491 43.32 -11.10 -11.74
C TRP A 491 43.26 -11.58 -13.19
N ALA A 492 42.06 -11.80 -13.75
CA ALA A 492 41.90 -12.28 -15.12
C ALA A 492 42.37 -11.25 -16.16
N VAL A 493 42.15 -9.95 -15.91
CA VAL A 493 42.66 -8.85 -16.76
C VAL A 493 44.19 -8.78 -16.72
N VAL A 494 44.80 -8.93 -15.54
CA VAL A 494 46.27 -8.83 -15.37
C VAL A 494 47.00 -10.06 -15.91
N SER A 495 46.49 -11.25 -15.61
CA SER A 495 47.14 -12.51 -16.02
C SER A 495 46.97 -12.81 -17.51
N GLY A 496 45.97 -12.20 -18.17
CA GLY A 496 45.69 -12.45 -19.58
C GLY A 496 45.31 -13.91 -19.88
N VAL A 497 45.02 -14.70 -18.84
CA VAL A 497 44.70 -16.13 -18.95
C VAL A 497 43.19 -16.29 -19.13
N GLY A 498 42.79 -16.55 -20.36
CA GLY A 498 41.42 -16.85 -20.77
C GLY A 498 41.31 -16.89 -22.29
N THR A 499 40.36 -17.67 -22.83
CA THR A 499 40.06 -17.73 -24.28
C THR A 499 39.51 -16.41 -24.83
N LEU A 500 39.10 -15.48 -23.97
CA LEU A 500 38.77 -14.09 -24.31
C LEU A 500 39.73 -13.14 -23.58
N HIS A 501 40.37 -12.23 -24.32
CA HIS A 501 41.13 -11.12 -23.74
C HIS A 501 40.17 -10.14 -23.04
N LEU A 502 40.03 -10.27 -21.72
CA LEU A 502 39.23 -9.37 -20.90
C LEU A 502 39.89 -7.98 -20.81
N THR A 503 39.06 -6.95 -20.95
CA THR A 503 39.50 -5.54 -20.98
C THR A 503 39.18 -4.81 -19.69
N VAL A 504 39.76 -3.62 -19.49
CA VAL A 504 39.46 -2.75 -18.33
C VAL A 504 37.96 -2.38 -18.30
N GLY A 505 37.30 -2.26 -19.46
CA GLY A 505 35.85 -2.02 -19.50
C GLY A 505 35.01 -3.20 -19.00
N ASP A 506 35.48 -4.45 -19.17
CA ASP A 506 34.76 -5.63 -18.67
C ASP A 506 34.72 -5.67 -17.14
N TYR A 507 35.74 -5.12 -16.47
CA TYR A 507 35.73 -4.92 -15.02
C TYR A 507 34.61 -3.97 -14.57
N VAL A 508 34.44 -2.85 -15.28
CA VAL A 508 33.38 -1.87 -15.00
C VAL A 508 32.00 -2.44 -15.32
N LEU A 509 31.88 -3.24 -16.39
CA LEU A 509 30.65 -3.98 -16.71
C LEU A 509 30.25 -4.91 -15.58
N PHE A 510 31.18 -5.72 -15.09
CA PHE A 510 30.92 -6.69 -14.04
C PHE A 510 30.35 -6.00 -12.77
N GLY A 511 31.01 -4.93 -12.31
CA GLY A 511 30.57 -4.17 -11.14
C GLY A 511 29.21 -3.50 -11.33
N SER A 512 29.04 -2.82 -12.47
CA SER A 512 27.79 -2.11 -12.78
C SER A 512 26.61 -3.07 -12.95
N TYR A 513 26.83 -4.28 -13.49
CA TYR A 513 25.79 -5.29 -13.64
C TYR A 513 25.42 -5.94 -12.30
N LEU A 514 26.39 -6.32 -11.47
CA LEU A 514 26.12 -6.91 -10.15
C LEU A 514 25.30 -5.95 -9.26
N SER A 515 25.60 -4.65 -9.30
CA SER A 515 24.85 -3.63 -8.55
C SER A 515 23.38 -3.56 -8.95
N GLN A 516 23.07 -3.83 -10.21
CA GLN A 516 21.70 -3.82 -10.71
C GLN A 516 20.91 -5.04 -10.25
N LEU A 517 21.59 -6.16 -10.11
CA LEU A 517 20.97 -7.42 -9.77
C LEU A 517 20.43 -7.43 -8.33
N PHE A 518 21.22 -6.89 -7.38
CA PHE A 518 20.87 -6.97 -5.95
C PHE A 518 19.78 -5.99 -5.51
N GLY A 519 19.63 -4.86 -6.22
CA GLY A 519 18.63 -3.83 -5.88
C GLY A 519 17.22 -4.40 -5.75
N PRO A 520 16.64 -4.98 -6.82
CA PRO A 520 15.30 -5.55 -6.78
C PRO A 520 15.14 -6.73 -5.81
N LEU A 521 16.18 -7.56 -5.64
CA LEU A 521 16.19 -8.69 -4.71
C LEU A 521 15.94 -8.23 -3.26
N SER A 522 16.39 -7.04 -2.87
CA SER A 522 16.17 -6.49 -1.53
C SER A 522 14.68 -6.18 -1.23
N THR A 523 13.91 -5.84 -2.25
CA THR A 523 12.52 -5.37 -2.10
C THR A 523 11.53 -6.53 -1.94
N LEU A 524 11.88 -7.74 -2.39
CA LEU A 524 11.03 -8.93 -2.32
C LEU A 524 10.68 -9.34 -0.89
N GLY A 525 11.53 -9.04 0.09
CA GLY A 525 11.28 -9.36 1.49
C GLY A 525 10.06 -8.61 2.08
N ALA A 526 9.66 -7.47 1.54
CA ALA A 526 8.67 -6.60 2.20
C ALA A 526 7.22 -7.13 2.23
N TYR A 527 6.86 -8.13 1.41
CA TYR A 527 5.46 -8.40 1.04
C TYR A 527 4.77 -9.60 1.71
N TYR A 528 5.29 -10.12 2.83
CA TYR A 528 4.73 -11.32 3.47
C TYR A 528 3.57 -11.02 4.44
N SER A 529 2.36 -11.54 4.16
CA SER A 529 1.17 -11.47 5.04
C SER A 529 0.83 -12.82 5.68
N ARG A 530 0.20 -12.81 6.87
CA ARG A 530 0.29 -13.90 7.86
C ARG A 530 -1.02 -14.61 8.23
N PRO A 531 -0.94 -15.91 8.62
CA PRO A 531 -2.03 -16.66 9.25
C PRO A 531 -2.26 -16.25 10.72
N ILE A 532 -3.49 -16.47 11.20
CA ILE A 532 -4.02 -15.95 12.47
C ILE A 532 -3.58 -16.83 13.67
N LEU A 533 -3.73 -18.15 13.59
CA LEU A 533 -3.33 -19.11 14.64
C LEU A 533 -2.05 -19.87 14.22
N LYS A 534 -1.14 -20.15 15.15
CA LYS A 534 0.13 -20.83 14.85
C LYS A 534 0.56 -21.77 15.96
N ASN A 535 0.72 -23.04 15.61
CA ASN A 535 1.33 -24.09 16.43
C ASN A 535 0.80 -24.14 17.87
N ILE A 536 -0.53 -24.21 18.00
CA ILE A 536 -1.22 -24.32 19.29
C ILE A 536 -1.49 -25.81 19.53
N SER A 537 -1.02 -26.34 20.66
CA SER A 537 -1.24 -27.72 21.09
C SER A 537 -1.66 -27.72 22.55
N PHE A 538 -2.84 -28.27 22.83
CA PHE A 538 -3.33 -28.53 24.19
C PHE A 538 -4.34 -29.68 24.15
N THR A 539 -4.52 -30.36 25.28
CA THR A 539 -5.49 -31.44 25.47
C THR A 539 -6.34 -31.10 26.68
N VAL A 540 -7.67 -31.24 26.57
CA VAL A 540 -8.62 -31.04 27.65
C VAL A 540 -9.19 -32.40 28.03
N GLN A 541 -9.08 -32.79 29.29
CA GLN A 541 -9.62 -34.08 29.76
C GLN A 541 -11.14 -33.97 30.02
N PRO A 542 -11.89 -35.09 29.95
CA PRO A 542 -13.30 -35.09 30.29
C PRO A 542 -13.56 -34.49 31.68
N GLY A 543 -14.56 -33.61 31.78
CA GLY A 543 -14.92 -32.92 33.02
C GLY A 543 -14.03 -31.73 33.41
N GLN A 544 -13.01 -31.38 32.62
CA GLN A 544 -12.20 -30.18 32.87
C GLN A 544 -12.77 -28.92 32.22
N THR A 545 -12.72 -27.81 32.95
CA THR A 545 -13.05 -26.48 32.43
C THR A 545 -11.79 -25.78 31.93
N LEU A 546 -11.73 -25.48 30.62
CA LEU A 546 -10.63 -24.73 30.01
C LEU A 546 -11.03 -23.27 29.75
N ALA A 547 -10.32 -22.32 30.37
CA ALA A 547 -10.46 -20.90 30.08
C ALA A 547 -9.45 -20.44 29.01
N LEU A 548 -9.93 -19.96 27.86
CA LEU A 548 -9.09 -19.35 26.81
C LEU A 548 -9.01 -17.83 26.98
N VAL A 549 -7.89 -17.34 27.53
CA VAL A 549 -7.69 -15.91 27.83
C VAL A 549 -6.71 -15.26 26.84
N GLY A 550 -6.93 -13.98 26.53
CA GLY A 550 -6.04 -13.18 25.70
C GLY A 550 -6.70 -11.91 25.16
N HIS A 551 -5.94 -11.01 24.54
CA HIS A 551 -6.42 -9.73 23.99
C HIS A 551 -7.38 -9.90 22.80
N THR A 552 -8.23 -8.91 22.51
CA THR A 552 -9.09 -8.92 21.30
C THR A 552 -8.25 -9.12 20.04
N GLY A 553 -8.64 -10.09 19.20
CA GLY A 553 -7.86 -10.49 18.01
C GLY A 553 -6.78 -11.55 18.23
N SER A 554 -6.55 -12.04 19.46
CA SER A 554 -5.59 -13.13 19.75
C SER A 554 -5.97 -14.50 19.16
N GLY A 555 -7.18 -14.62 18.60
CA GLY A 555 -7.66 -15.84 17.96
C GLY A 555 -8.50 -16.76 18.86
N LYS A 556 -8.90 -16.34 20.07
CA LYS A 556 -9.80 -17.10 20.97
C LYS A 556 -11.05 -17.61 20.26
N SER A 557 -11.82 -16.70 19.65
CA SER A 557 -13.02 -17.04 18.89
C SER A 557 -12.70 -17.88 17.65
N THR A 558 -11.47 -17.78 17.12
CA THR A 558 -11.01 -18.61 15.99
C THR A 558 -10.78 -20.05 16.43
N ILE A 559 -10.26 -20.30 17.64
CA ILE A 559 -10.10 -21.66 18.22
C ILE A 559 -11.47 -22.31 18.40
N VAL A 560 -12.43 -21.61 19.03
CA VAL A 560 -13.80 -22.12 19.20
C VAL A 560 -14.44 -22.45 17.85
N ARG A 561 -14.21 -21.60 16.84
CA ARG A 561 -14.72 -21.83 15.48
C ARG A 561 -14.04 -22.99 14.75
N LEU A 562 -12.79 -23.31 15.05
CA LEU A 562 -12.09 -24.49 14.51
C LEU A 562 -12.62 -25.79 15.14
N VAL A 563 -12.87 -25.80 16.46
CA VAL A 563 -13.49 -26.95 17.15
C VAL A 563 -14.89 -27.23 16.58
N PHE A 564 -15.67 -26.18 16.31
CA PHE A 564 -17.00 -26.30 15.68
C PHE A 564 -16.96 -26.60 14.15
N ARG A 565 -15.75 -26.76 13.61
CA ARG A 565 -15.46 -26.94 12.18
C ARG A 565 -16.18 -25.92 11.29
N PHE A 566 -16.16 -24.65 11.69
CA PHE A 566 -16.52 -23.54 10.79
C PHE A 566 -15.39 -23.23 9.81
N TYR A 567 -14.15 -23.56 10.20
CA TYR A 567 -12.97 -23.54 9.37
C TYR A 567 -12.25 -24.89 9.53
N ASP A 568 -11.61 -25.38 8.48
CA ASP A 568 -10.72 -26.52 8.59
C ASP A 568 -9.30 -26.05 8.98
N VAL A 569 -8.56 -26.90 9.69
CA VAL A 569 -7.17 -26.63 10.07
C VAL A 569 -6.24 -26.72 8.86
N THR A 570 -5.31 -25.76 8.75
CA THR A 570 -4.32 -25.73 7.66
C THR A 570 -3.13 -26.66 7.92
N SER A 571 -2.81 -26.90 9.19
CA SER A 571 -1.72 -27.78 9.67
C SER A 571 -2.04 -28.25 11.08
N GLY A 572 -1.68 -29.50 11.39
CA GLY A 572 -2.06 -30.18 12.63
C GLY A 572 -3.44 -30.84 12.52
N GLU A 573 -3.94 -31.33 13.64
CA GLU A 573 -5.24 -31.97 13.74
C GLU A 573 -5.95 -31.56 15.03
N ILE A 574 -7.28 -31.57 14.98
CA ILE A 574 -8.13 -31.41 16.15
C ILE A 574 -8.84 -32.75 16.34
N LYS A 575 -8.68 -33.34 17.52
CA LYS A 575 -9.35 -34.58 17.91
C LYS A 575 -10.36 -34.30 19.00
N ILE A 576 -11.51 -34.93 18.90
CA ILE A 576 -12.48 -35.07 19.98
C ILE A 576 -12.65 -36.57 20.19
N ASP A 577 -12.43 -37.05 21.42
CA ASP A 577 -12.42 -38.48 21.76
C ASP A 577 -11.54 -39.33 20.83
N ASP A 578 -10.32 -38.86 20.57
CA ASP A 578 -9.33 -39.43 19.64
C ASP A 578 -9.76 -39.54 18.17
N GLN A 579 -10.96 -39.08 17.83
CA GLN A 579 -11.44 -39.00 16.46
C GLN A 579 -11.14 -37.63 15.87
N ASN A 580 -10.54 -37.61 14.67
CA ASN A 580 -10.23 -36.38 13.98
C ASN A 580 -11.52 -35.71 13.47
N VAL A 581 -11.76 -34.45 13.85
CA VAL A 581 -12.98 -33.71 13.49
C VAL A 581 -13.17 -33.55 11.98
N ALA A 582 -12.10 -33.71 11.18
CA ALA A 582 -12.18 -33.67 9.73
C ALA A 582 -12.86 -34.90 9.11
N GLN A 583 -12.84 -36.04 9.81
CA GLN A 583 -13.34 -37.33 9.32
C GLN A 583 -14.81 -37.59 9.68
N VAL A 584 -15.37 -36.84 10.63
CA VAL A 584 -16.78 -36.93 11.04
C VAL A 584 -17.68 -35.97 10.26
N THR A 585 -18.98 -36.23 10.22
CA THR A 585 -19.95 -35.31 9.59
C THR A 585 -20.16 -34.07 10.46
N GLN A 586 -20.34 -32.90 9.83
CA GLN A 586 -20.56 -31.65 10.58
C GLN A 586 -21.82 -31.69 11.45
N GLU A 587 -22.85 -32.40 11.00
CA GLU A 587 -24.11 -32.56 11.74
C GLU A 587 -23.90 -33.36 13.03
N SER A 588 -23.23 -34.52 12.95
CA SER A 588 -22.89 -35.34 14.11
C SER A 588 -21.92 -34.65 15.08
N LEU A 589 -21.01 -33.81 14.58
CA LEU A 589 -20.10 -33.05 15.43
C LEU A 589 -20.86 -31.96 16.21
N ARG A 590 -21.72 -31.21 15.53
CA ARG A 590 -22.42 -30.06 16.12
C ARG A 590 -23.60 -30.45 17.00
N SER A 591 -24.21 -31.61 16.76
CA SER A 591 -25.28 -32.13 17.63
C SER A 591 -24.78 -32.46 19.04
N ASN A 592 -23.47 -32.67 19.22
CA ASN A 592 -22.86 -33.03 20.49
C ASN A 592 -22.10 -31.87 21.16
N ILE A 593 -22.16 -30.65 20.61
CA ILE A 593 -21.45 -29.48 21.17
C ILE A 593 -22.45 -28.32 21.37
N GLY A 594 -22.65 -27.94 22.64
CA GLY A 594 -23.36 -26.71 23.01
C GLY A 594 -22.43 -25.49 22.88
N VAL A 595 -22.94 -24.36 22.38
CA VAL A 595 -22.22 -23.09 22.31
C VAL A 595 -23.11 -21.97 22.83
N VAL A 596 -22.56 -21.17 23.73
CA VAL A 596 -23.15 -19.90 24.16
C VAL A 596 -22.42 -18.77 23.42
N PRO A 597 -23.05 -18.11 22.42
CA PRO A 597 -22.42 -17.04 21.67
C PRO A 597 -22.27 -15.78 22.54
N GLN A 598 -21.26 -14.96 22.24
CA GLN A 598 -21.06 -13.66 22.91
C GLN A 598 -22.26 -12.71 22.74
N ASP A 599 -22.89 -12.75 21.56
CA ASP A 599 -24.13 -12.03 21.26
C ASP A 599 -25.23 -13.07 21.03
N THR A 600 -26.17 -13.21 21.96
CA THR A 600 -27.35 -14.08 21.79
C THR A 600 -28.37 -13.41 20.87
N VAL A 601 -28.83 -14.14 19.86
CA VAL A 601 -29.86 -13.67 18.93
C VAL A 601 -31.20 -14.28 19.35
N LEU A 602 -32.20 -13.42 19.52
CA LEU A 602 -33.58 -13.84 19.77
C LEU A 602 -34.36 -13.78 18.45
N PHE A 603 -35.06 -14.86 18.13
CA PHE A 603 -36.02 -14.89 17.05
C PHE A 603 -37.26 -14.10 17.45
N ASN A 604 -37.81 -13.35 16.50
CA ASN A 604 -39.07 -12.64 16.67
C ASN A 604 -40.26 -13.62 16.64
N ARG A 605 -40.39 -14.37 17.73
CA ARG A 605 -41.44 -15.34 18.06
C ARG A 605 -41.57 -15.37 19.57
N ASP A 606 -42.48 -16.21 20.07
CA ASP A 606 -42.64 -16.44 21.50
C ASP A 606 -41.36 -16.97 22.19
N ILE A 607 -41.31 -16.80 23.51
CA ILE A 607 -40.21 -17.27 24.37
C ILE A 607 -40.04 -18.80 24.22
N ARG A 608 -41.16 -19.54 24.18
CA ARG A 608 -41.17 -21.00 24.00
C ARG A 608 -40.43 -21.44 22.75
N TYR A 609 -40.63 -20.76 21.63
CA TYR A 609 -39.96 -21.00 20.35
C TYR A 609 -38.46 -20.76 20.47
N ASN A 610 -38.05 -19.69 21.16
CA ASN A 610 -36.64 -19.38 21.37
C ASN A 610 -35.92 -20.41 22.25
N ILE A 611 -36.58 -20.91 23.30
CA ILE A 611 -36.01 -21.97 24.17
C ILE A 611 -35.99 -23.31 23.43
N SER A 612 -37.09 -23.70 22.79
CA SER A 612 -37.17 -24.95 22.01
C SER A 612 -36.27 -24.96 20.77
N TYR A 613 -35.74 -23.82 20.35
CA TYR A 613 -34.76 -23.78 19.24
C TYR A 613 -33.48 -24.54 19.55
N GLY A 614 -33.09 -24.68 20.84
CA GLY A 614 -31.96 -25.52 21.25
C GLY A 614 -32.16 -27.01 20.96
N LYS A 615 -33.42 -27.48 21.04
CA LYS A 615 -33.84 -28.86 20.75
C LYS A 615 -35.28 -28.84 20.24
N THR A 616 -35.46 -28.88 18.93
CA THR A 616 -36.77 -28.72 18.27
C THR A 616 -37.77 -29.84 18.60
N SER A 617 -37.28 -30.98 19.08
CA SER A 617 -38.09 -32.09 19.57
C SER A 617 -38.34 -32.04 21.09
N ALA A 618 -38.06 -30.92 21.76
CA ALA A 618 -38.21 -30.78 23.20
C ALA A 618 -39.69 -30.85 23.62
N THR A 619 -39.95 -31.56 24.70
CA THR A 619 -41.26 -31.58 25.36
C THR A 619 -41.45 -30.32 26.22
N GLU A 620 -42.70 -30.01 26.57
CA GLU A 620 -43.00 -28.84 27.41
C GLU A 620 -42.26 -28.87 28.76
N SER A 621 -42.14 -30.06 29.37
CA SER A 621 -41.39 -30.22 30.63
C SER A 621 -39.93 -29.83 30.45
N GLU A 622 -39.28 -30.29 29.37
CA GLU A 622 -37.87 -29.97 29.09
C GLU A 622 -37.64 -28.47 28.86
N ILE A 623 -38.61 -27.78 28.24
CA ILE A 623 -38.56 -26.33 28.05
C ILE A 623 -38.62 -25.60 29.39
N TRP A 624 -39.51 -26.03 30.29
CA TRP A 624 -39.65 -25.44 31.63
C TRP A 624 -38.44 -25.73 32.51
N ASP A 625 -37.91 -26.94 32.45
CA ASP A 625 -36.71 -27.34 33.19
C ASP A 625 -35.48 -26.57 32.70
N SER A 626 -35.33 -26.37 31.39
CA SER A 626 -34.27 -25.52 30.82
C SER A 626 -34.42 -24.06 31.26
N ALA A 627 -35.63 -23.53 31.35
CA ALA A 627 -35.88 -22.17 31.83
C ALA A 627 -35.57 -22.02 33.33
N ARG A 628 -35.83 -23.06 34.14
CA ARG A 628 -35.47 -23.11 35.56
C ARG A 628 -33.96 -23.21 35.76
N GLY A 629 -33.28 -24.06 34.99
CA GLY A 629 -31.82 -24.21 35.03
C GLY A 629 -31.05 -22.96 34.60
N ALA A 630 -31.66 -22.11 33.78
CA ALA A 630 -31.12 -20.80 33.40
C ALA A 630 -31.61 -19.64 34.29
N GLU A 631 -32.32 -19.94 35.40
CA GLU A 631 -32.91 -18.94 36.32
C GLU A 631 -33.87 -17.93 35.67
N MET A 632 -34.45 -18.28 34.52
CA MET A 632 -35.35 -17.39 33.77
C MET A 632 -36.84 -17.68 34.03
N HIS A 633 -37.18 -18.83 34.62
CA HIS A 633 -38.56 -19.28 34.78
C HIS A 633 -39.46 -18.27 35.51
N GLU A 634 -39.04 -17.82 36.69
CA GLU A 634 -39.78 -16.84 37.50
C GLU A 634 -40.05 -15.55 36.73
N ARG A 635 -39.06 -15.11 35.95
CA ARG A 635 -39.15 -13.89 35.16
C ARG A 635 -40.01 -14.06 33.91
N ILE A 636 -40.08 -15.25 33.33
CA ILE A 636 -40.95 -15.53 32.19
C ILE A 636 -42.42 -15.48 32.61
N ILE A 637 -42.73 -15.92 33.83
CA ILE A 637 -44.10 -15.91 34.39
C ILE A 637 -44.61 -14.48 34.65
N THR A 638 -43.73 -13.49 34.79
CA THR A 638 -44.17 -12.10 35.00
C THR A 638 -44.59 -11.39 33.71
N PHE A 639 -44.32 -11.95 32.52
CA PHE A 639 -44.79 -11.35 31.26
C PHE A 639 -46.27 -11.66 30.99
N PRO A 640 -46.98 -10.72 30.33
CA PRO A 640 -48.26 -11.03 29.70
C PRO A 640 -48.07 -12.19 28.73
N ASP A 641 -48.90 -13.23 28.85
CA ASP A 641 -48.88 -14.48 28.06
C ASP A 641 -47.73 -15.47 28.37
N ASN A 642 -46.98 -15.28 29.47
CA ASN A 642 -45.97 -16.23 29.98
C ASN A 642 -44.99 -16.72 28.88
N PHE A 643 -44.87 -18.04 28.68
CA PHE A 643 -44.02 -18.65 27.64
C PHE A 643 -44.49 -18.37 26.20
N ASN A 644 -45.75 -17.97 26.01
CA ASN A 644 -46.31 -17.59 24.72
C ASN A 644 -46.14 -16.10 24.43
N ALA A 645 -45.53 -15.35 25.36
CA ALA A 645 -45.23 -13.94 25.17
C ALA A 645 -44.29 -13.74 23.98
N ASP A 646 -44.71 -12.91 23.03
CA ASP A 646 -43.89 -12.56 21.87
C ASP A 646 -42.70 -11.68 22.29
N ILE A 647 -41.51 -11.97 21.77
CA ILE A 647 -40.28 -11.23 22.11
C ILE A 647 -40.41 -9.74 21.77
N ILE A 648 -41.12 -9.38 20.69
CA ILE A 648 -41.40 -7.96 20.39
C ILE A 648 -42.31 -7.32 21.44
N SER A 649 -43.37 -7.99 21.88
CA SER A 649 -44.28 -7.46 22.91
C SER A 649 -43.54 -7.22 24.23
N ILE A 650 -42.62 -8.11 24.60
CA ILE A 650 -41.79 -7.94 25.80
C ILE A 650 -40.86 -6.74 25.64
N CYS A 651 -40.21 -6.58 24.50
CA CYS A 651 -39.38 -5.41 24.21
C CYS A 651 -40.19 -4.09 24.18
N PHE A 652 -41.47 -4.13 23.81
CA PHE A 652 -42.37 -2.97 23.85
C PHE A 652 -42.91 -2.68 25.25
N LEU A 653 -43.20 -3.70 26.06
CA LEU A 653 -43.62 -3.54 27.46
C LEU A 653 -42.51 -2.96 28.32
N SER A 654 -41.26 -3.40 28.12
CA SER A 654 -40.09 -2.74 28.73
C SER A 654 -39.92 -1.28 28.30
N ARG A 655 -40.49 -0.91 27.15
CA ARG A 655 -40.46 0.44 26.58
C ARG A 655 -41.55 1.37 27.15
N HIS A 656 -42.55 0.84 27.83
CA HIS A 656 -43.54 1.68 28.52
C HIS A 656 -43.05 2.10 29.93
N GLU A 657 -42.17 1.31 30.56
CA GLU A 657 -41.40 1.72 31.74
C GLU A 657 -40.31 2.76 31.40
N GLU A 658 -39.86 2.85 30.14
CA GLU A 658 -38.85 3.82 29.66
C GLU A 658 -39.28 5.30 29.81
N LEU A 659 -40.58 5.61 29.85
CA LEU A 659 -41.01 7.02 29.97
C LEU A 659 -40.82 7.61 31.38
N LEU A 660 -40.57 6.77 32.40
CA LEU A 660 -40.32 7.22 33.78
C LEU A 660 -38.83 7.22 34.17
N ALA A 661 -37.93 6.68 33.35
CA ALA A 661 -36.49 6.63 33.64
C ALA A 661 -35.68 7.14 32.44
N GLN A 662 -35.29 8.42 32.49
CA GLN A 662 -34.32 9.00 31.56
C GLN A 662 -32.97 8.27 31.63
N ASN A 663 -32.34 8.15 30.47
CA ASN A 663 -31.01 7.57 30.16
C ASN A 663 -31.00 6.05 29.94
N GLY A 664 -31.15 5.71 28.65
CA GLY A 664 -31.18 4.35 28.14
C GLY A 664 -29.94 3.52 28.47
N ARG A 665 -30.15 2.44 29.23
CA ARG A 665 -29.27 1.27 29.34
C ARG A 665 -30.05 0.06 29.86
N TYR A 666 -31.00 -0.53 29.10
CA TYR A 666 -31.68 -1.75 29.58
C TYR A 666 -31.81 -2.91 28.57
N ALA A 667 -31.67 -2.69 27.25
CA ALA A 667 -31.57 -3.83 26.31
C ALA A 667 -30.36 -4.73 26.60
N SER A 668 -29.28 -4.16 27.14
CA SER A 668 -28.11 -4.89 27.64
C SER A 668 -28.35 -5.65 28.94
N MET A 669 -29.42 -5.36 29.68
CA MET A 669 -29.66 -5.92 31.02
C MET A 669 -30.31 -7.31 30.96
N TRP A 670 -31.17 -7.55 29.97
CA TRP A 670 -31.63 -8.90 29.59
C TRP A 670 -30.48 -9.79 29.10
N GLN A 671 -29.57 -9.22 28.31
CA GLN A 671 -28.37 -9.90 27.81
C GLN A 671 -27.32 -10.14 28.91
N GLN A 672 -27.19 -9.23 29.89
CA GLN A 672 -26.31 -9.39 31.05
C GLN A 672 -26.85 -10.38 32.09
N GLN A 673 -28.17 -10.52 32.26
CA GLN A 673 -28.72 -11.50 33.20
C GLN A 673 -28.60 -12.94 32.69
N LEU A 674 -28.68 -13.16 31.38
CA LEU A 674 -28.38 -14.46 30.75
C LEU A 674 -26.90 -14.87 30.83
N THR A 675 -25.98 -13.93 31.12
CA THR A 675 -24.53 -14.19 31.24
C THR A 675 -24.01 -14.12 32.68
N LYS A 676 -24.81 -13.61 33.63
CA LYS A 676 -24.41 -13.51 35.05
C LYS A 676 -24.73 -14.74 35.90
N SER A 677 -25.62 -15.64 35.47
CA SER A 677 -26.01 -16.79 36.32
C SER A 677 -24.92 -17.85 36.53
N ASP A 678 -23.76 -17.75 35.84
CA ASP A 678 -22.62 -18.68 36.02
C ASP A 678 -21.41 -18.08 36.75
N SER A 679 -21.54 -16.89 37.36
CA SER A 679 -20.39 -16.20 37.98
C SER A 679 -20.54 -15.81 39.46
N THR A 680 -21.61 -16.26 40.13
CA THR A 680 -21.89 -15.90 41.54
C THR A 680 -21.77 -17.04 42.55
N ASP A 681 -21.23 -18.21 42.16
CA ASP A 681 -20.85 -19.28 43.10
C ASP A 681 -19.33 -19.46 43.19
N LEU A 682 -18.59 -18.35 43.37
CA LEU A 682 -17.30 -18.40 44.05
C LEU A 682 -17.52 -18.01 45.49
N ILE A 683 -17.79 -19.05 46.28
CA ILE A 683 -17.78 -19.07 47.73
C ILE A 683 -16.55 -18.32 48.23
N ASP A 684 -16.80 -17.31 49.04
CA ASP A 684 -15.84 -16.68 49.93
C ASP A 684 -15.32 -17.75 50.91
N LEU A 685 -14.18 -18.36 50.60
CA LEU A 685 -13.39 -19.14 51.55
C LEU A 685 -12.30 -18.23 52.12
N SER A 686 -12.73 -17.29 52.95
CA SER A 686 -11.88 -16.59 53.91
C SER A 686 -12.60 -16.33 55.24
N SER A 687 -13.08 -17.40 55.87
CA SER A 687 -13.24 -17.50 57.33
C SER A 687 -13.09 -18.94 57.80
#